data_AF-A0A2T4TAJ1-F1
#
_entry.id   AF-A0A2T4TAJ1-F1
#
_cell.length_a   1.000
_cell.length_b   1.000
_cell.length_c   1.000
_cell.angle_alpha   90.00
_cell.angle_beta   90.00
_cell.angle_gamma   90.00
#
_symmetry.space_group_name_H-M   'P 1'
#
loop_
_entity.id
_entity.type
_entity.pdbx_description
1 polymer ?
#
loop_
_entity_poly.entity_id
_entity_poly.type
_entity_poly.pdbx_seq_one_letter_code
_entity_poly.pdbx_strand_id
1 'polypeptide(L)'
;MNDERLYIDGELVDIDDTTKITMDIKSNLFRDVSQIVSNSTYTVKLPKTVRNQTILKHSDLVQARNNYPYLMHTARYFRNGVEIIKNGRLTILQVTDTAIEVCIVWGLFSQFSSLISKGTTLNDLKSNDKILYNLANEVEKFEDVKEKPYFYAGYNVWRYEEEEDLTWRTGLSMVSPGGRRDGNKKTWFEYRMSFGGQRDPNRKGLPLLHPVVRVPFVLSLIKSQTGVDFRFHEEAQEYINTLVLPLINRKANELTSEGAFSGTFDPMSRQQGRMTLNVTGTSSVIGEQSGSRVTAITVTTDATLIFDISAEWSFELGGRIKPVGTANHWGGGENDRYNFRSGCMLRMTITKGEQQEVYDIGEKRDVFSVVVPKGYRGECRFNNAGYGKIEVVKGSTITFDWVDATNFPNMKVLEGTIKATISKGENVPDGGFFPIAYNLPKIKVIDFVKFLTAITGSFPLQITEDGIVRLAPLSKIWKRRDEAIDWTNKIIAPTSENKPSELNYKVENYGQHNRYKWKADDTVKGHYDGDLKINNETLDVEKVMYEFPFAATDGNSVPMYKVEFDKSTKDGSAFGDKRGEGKKDEIEKTKEPSYAACKDRILRLRADGEGLAAAYFDINMQDILDDKYKDVARTLQQPKVIKEKILMRDIELLNFDETIPVYLAQYGAYFAVTEIRSSSNGIAEVTMLQLVFE
;
A
#
# COMPACT_ATOMS: atom_id res chain seq x y z
N MET A 1 -56.71 -0.67 9.25
CA MET A 1 -55.65 -0.18 10.16
C MET A 1 -54.34 -0.67 9.59
N ASN A 2 -53.42 0.24 9.29
CA ASN A 2 -52.06 -0.13 8.98
C ASN A 2 -51.39 -0.53 10.30
N ASP A 3 -50.89 -1.77 10.42
CA ASP A 3 -50.08 -2.19 11.58
C ASP A 3 -48.67 -1.65 11.38
N GLU A 4 -48.40 -0.45 11.90
CA GLU A 4 -47.09 0.18 11.86
C GLU A 4 -46.49 0.22 13.26
N ARG A 5 -45.27 -0.31 13.41
CA ARG A 5 -44.54 -0.34 14.68
C ARG A 5 -43.10 0.09 14.45
N LEU A 6 -42.69 1.18 15.11
CA LEU A 6 -41.31 1.64 15.13
C LEU A 6 -40.73 1.38 16.53
N TYR A 7 -39.56 0.77 16.56
CA TYR A 7 -38.78 0.58 17.78
C TYR A 7 -37.52 1.44 17.69
N ILE A 8 -37.22 2.18 18.75
CA ILE A 8 -35.98 2.96 18.90
C ILE A 8 -35.26 2.45 20.15
N ASP A 9 -34.01 2.02 20.01
CA ASP A 9 -33.21 1.39 21.07
C ASP A 9 -33.92 0.22 21.78
N GLY A 10 -34.69 -0.53 21.00
CA GLY A 10 -35.47 -1.69 21.46
C GLY A 10 -36.83 -1.33 22.07
N GLU A 11 -37.13 -0.05 22.29
CA GLU A 11 -38.38 0.42 22.87
C GLU A 11 -39.39 0.81 21.79
N LEU A 12 -40.64 0.36 21.93
CA LEU A 12 -41.72 0.72 21.01
C LEU A 12 -42.11 2.19 21.21
N VAL A 13 -42.06 2.98 20.14
CA VAL A 13 -42.51 4.38 20.15
C VAL A 13 -43.97 4.50 19.74
N ASP A 14 -44.62 5.55 20.24
CA ASP A 14 -45.99 5.89 19.85
C ASP A 14 -45.97 6.57 18.47
N ILE A 15 -46.82 6.07 17.56
CA ILE A 15 -47.06 6.59 16.21
C ILE A 15 -48.54 6.98 16.15
N ASP A 16 -48.85 8.13 15.55
CA ASP A 16 -50.24 8.59 15.34
C ASP A 16 -50.60 8.65 13.85
N ASP A 17 -51.85 8.99 13.53
CA ASP A 17 -52.36 9.08 12.15
C ASP A 17 -51.64 10.16 11.30
N THR A 18 -50.92 11.09 11.93
CA THR A 18 -50.16 12.13 11.25
C THR A 18 -48.72 11.72 10.95
N THR A 19 -48.24 10.68 11.63
CA THR A 19 -46.88 10.16 11.50
C THR A 19 -46.76 9.37 10.20
N LYS A 20 -46.12 9.96 9.19
CA LYS A 20 -45.87 9.32 7.90
C LYS A 20 -44.42 8.82 7.83
N ILE A 21 -44.25 7.52 7.69
CA ILE A 21 -42.94 6.89 7.46
C ILE A 21 -42.83 6.56 5.97
N THR A 22 -42.31 7.52 5.19
CA THR A 22 -42.03 7.33 3.77
C THR A 22 -40.58 6.88 3.60
N MET A 23 -40.40 5.68 3.05
CA MET A 23 -39.10 5.11 2.74
C MET A 23 -38.64 5.54 1.35
N ASP A 24 -37.34 5.68 1.20
CA ASP A 24 -36.63 6.03 -0.02
C ASP A 24 -35.49 5.02 -0.23
N ILE A 25 -35.75 4.04 -1.09
CA ILE A 25 -34.80 2.99 -1.47
C ILE A 25 -34.16 3.40 -2.78
N LYS A 26 -32.83 3.45 -2.82
CA LYS A 26 -32.08 3.93 -4.00
C LYS A 26 -31.14 2.87 -4.51
N SER A 27 -31.16 2.62 -5.80
CA SER A 27 -30.15 1.76 -6.41
C SER A 27 -28.82 2.51 -6.51
N ASN A 28 -27.73 1.80 -6.21
CA ASN A 28 -26.37 2.27 -6.47
C ASN A 28 -25.88 1.90 -7.88
N LEU A 29 -26.72 1.22 -8.67
CA LEU A 29 -26.49 1.03 -10.09
C LEU A 29 -26.33 2.41 -10.75
N PHE A 30 -25.30 2.58 -11.58
CA PHE A 30 -24.90 3.84 -12.22
C PHE A 30 -24.31 4.92 -11.30
N ARG A 31 -24.05 4.63 -10.01
CA ARG A 31 -23.41 5.58 -9.06
C ARG A 31 -21.95 5.20 -8.78
N ASP A 32 -21.17 6.19 -8.38
CA ASP A 32 -19.82 6.01 -7.85
C ASP A 32 -19.83 5.44 -6.41
N VAL A 33 -18.80 4.69 -6.00
CA VAL A 33 -18.70 4.09 -4.65
C VAL A 33 -18.68 5.12 -3.51
N SER A 34 -18.22 6.35 -3.72
CA SER A 34 -18.39 7.43 -2.72
C SER A 34 -19.74 8.11 -2.72
N GLN A 35 -20.50 7.92 -3.79
CA GLN A 35 -21.88 8.36 -3.91
C GLN A 35 -22.85 7.22 -3.59
N ILE A 36 -22.36 6.15 -2.95
CA ILE A 36 -23.22 5.12 -2.38
C ILE A 36 -24.19 5.83 -1.46
N VAL A 37 -25.47 5.64 -1.75
CA VAL A 37 -26.53 6.13 -0.92
C VAL A 37 -27.09 4.98 -0.11
N SER A 38 -27.20 5.22 1.18
CA SER A 38 -28.04 4.43 2.06
C SER A 38 -29.49 4.61 1.63
N ASN A 39 -30.29 3.58 1.89
CA ASN A 39 -31.72 3.79 1.97
C ASN A 39 -32.02 4.70 3.17
N SER A 40 -33.04 5.52 3.05
CA SER A 40 -33.40 6.48 4.09
C SER A 40 -34.90 6.63 4.20
N THR A 41 -35.38 7.14 5.32
CA THR A 41 -36.72 7.69 5.41
C THR A 41 -36.66 9.18 5.09
N TYR A 42 -37.76 9.71 4.56
CA TYR A 42 -38.04 11.13 4.72
C TYR A 42 -38.17 11.47 6.21
N THR A 43 -38.21 12.77 6.52
CA THR A 43 -38.44 13.23 7.89
C THR A 43 -39.69 12.59 8.48
N VAL A 44 -39.50 11.74 9.49
CA VAL A 44 -40.57 11.13 10.27
C VAL A 44 -40.88 12.07 11.43
N LYS A 45 -42.15 12.43 11.59
CA LYS A 45 -42.61 13.32 12.65
C LYS A 45 -43.27 12.48 13.75
N LEU A 46 -42.53 12.24 14.84
CA LEU A 46 -43.06 11.50 15.98
C LEU A 46 -43.84 12.43 16.91
N PRO A 47 -45.00 11.99 17.45
CA PRO A 47 -45.77 12.79 18.39
C PRO A 47 -45.02 12.94 19.71
N LYS A 48 -45.19 14.10 20.36
CA LYS A 48 -44.58 14.41 21.67
C LYS A 48 -45.39 13.79 22.82
N THR A 49 -45.58 12.48 22.77
CA THR A 49 -46.14 11.74 23.90
C THR A 49 -45.11 11.67 25.03
N VAL A 50 -45.58 11.54 26.28
CA VAL A 50 -44.70 11.36 27.44
C VAL A 50 -43.76 10.17 27.23
N ARG A 51 -44.24 9.09 26.60
CA ARG A 51 -43.45 7.92 26.27
C ARG A 51 -42.34 8.23 25.28
N ASN A 52 -42.66 8.86 24.15
CA ASN A 52 -41.67 9.22 23.13
C ASN A 52 -40.62 10.18 23.68
N GLN A 53 -41.03 11.18 24.45
CA GLN A 53 -40.11 12.09 25.15
C GLN A 53 -39.20 11.32 26.11
N THR A 54 -39.72 10.34 26.85
CA THR A 54 -38.92 9.52 27.78
C THR A 54 -37.92 8.61 27.05
N ILE A 55 -38.35 7.92 25.99
CA ILE A 55 -37.50 7.06 25.15
C ILE A 55 -36.36 7.89 24.57
N LEU A 56 -36.68 9.05 24.02
CA LEU A 56 -35.73 9.99 23.42
C LEU A 56 -35.06 10.92 24.45
N LYS A 57 -35.05 10.53 25.74
CA LYS A 57 -34.35 11.18 26.86
C LYS A 57 -34.60 12.68 26.98
N HIS A 58 -35.83 13.12 26.73
CA HIS A 58 -36.25 14.51 26.75
C HIS A 58 -35.37 15.43 25.90
N SER A 59 -35.02 14.96 24.69
CA SER A 59 -34.31 15.72 23.65
C SER A 59 -35.00 17.04 23.29
N ASP A 60 -36.25 17.23 23.70
CA ASP A 60 -37.06 18.42 23.54
C ASP A 60 -36.80 19.52 24.59
N LEU A 61 -36.12 19.20 25.70
CA LEU A 61 -35.83 20.15 26.77
C LEU A 61 -34.44 20.76 26.63
N VAL A 62 -34.36 22.09 26.64
CA VAL A 62 -33.08 22.83 26.66
C VAL A 62 -32.24 22.49 27.91
N GLN A 63 -32.89 22.10 29.01
CA GLN A 63 -32.21 21.74 30.26
C GLN A 63 -31.64 20.31 30.26
N ALA A 64 -31.99 19.47 29.28
CA ALA A 64 -31.46 18.11 29.19
C ALA A 64 -29.95 18.15 28.89
N ARG A 65 -29.16 17.52 29.75
CA ARG A 65 -27.69 17.47 29.64
C ARG A 65 -27.15 16.21 28.96
N ASN A 66 -28.02 15.38 28.40
CA ASN A 66 -27.60 14.14 27.75
C ASN A 66 -27.25 14.40 26.28
N ASN A 67 -26.38 13.55 25.73
CA ASN A 67 -25.93 13.67 24.34
C ASN A 67 -26.84 12.89 23.38
N TYR A 68 -28.05 12.49 23.79
CA TYR A 68 -28.92 11.63 23.00
C TYR A 68 -29.20 12.19 21.59
N PRO A 69 -29.56 13.47 21.38
CA PRO A 69 -29.78 14.02 20.04
C PRO A 69 -28.57 13.94 19.10
N TYR A 70 -27.36 13.88 19.65
CA TYR A 70 -26.10 13.95 18.90
C TYR A 70 -25.51 12.58 18.58
N LEU A 71 -26.22 11.50 18.91
CA LEU A 71 -25.81 10.11 18.67
C LEU A 71 -26.74 9.42 17.68
N MET A 72 -26.23 8.38 17.05
CA MET A 72 -26.99 7.48 16.19
C MET A 72 -27.63 6.38 17.02
N HIS A 73 -28.95 6.24 16.95
CA HIS A 73 -29.72 5.24 17.71
C HIS A 73 -30.13 4.06 16.84
N THR A 74 -30.39 2.92 17.46
CA THR A 74 -30.86 1.75 16.71
C THR A 74 -32.35 1.88 16.42
N ALA A 75 -32.78 1.53 15.20
CA ALA A 75 -34.18 1.61 14.80
C ALA A 75 -34.62 0.36 14.03
N ARG A 76 -35.83 -0.13 14.35
CA ARG A 76 -36.49 -1.23 13.64
C ARG A 76 -37.90 -0.82 13.28
N TYR A 77 -38.30 -1.04 12.04
CA TYR A 77 -39.63 -0.65 11.56
C TYR A 77 -40.36 -1.83 10.94
N PHE A 78 -41.57 -2.05 11.45
CA PHE A 78 -42.50 -3.06 10.99
C PHE A 78 -43.70 -2.38 10.35
N ARG A 79 -44.12 -2.90 9.21
CA ARG A 79 -45.34 -2.50 8.52
C ARG A 79 -46.08 -3.75 8.06
N ASN A 80 -47.35 -3.85 8.44
CA ASN A 80 -48.24 -4.98 8.14
C ASN A 80 -47.63 -6.35 8.52
N GLY A 81 -46.99 -6.42 9.70
CA GLY A 81 -46.34 -7.63 10.20
C GLY A 81 -44.99 -7.97 9.55
N VAL A 82 -44.52 -7.20 8.57
CA VAL A 82 -43.21 -7.39 7.92
C VAL A 82 -42.20 -6.42 8.52
N GLU A 83 -41.04 -6.93 8.93
CA GLU A 83 -39.91 -6.09 9.35
C GLU A 83 -39.19 -5.53 8.13
N ILE A 84 -39.54 -4.30 7.73
CA ILE A 84 -38.99 -3.66 6.53
C ILE A 84 -37.60 -3.08 6.83
N ILE A 85 -37.43 -2.43 7.98
CA ILE A 85 -36.12 -1.91 8.42
C ILE A 85 -35.64 -2.75 9.60
N LYS A 86 -34.63 -3.59 9.37
CA LYS A 86 -34.05 -4.49 10.39
C LYS A 86 -32.94 -3.85 11.22
N ASN A 87 -32.01 -3.14 10.56
CA ASN A 87 -30.82 -2.55 11.18
C ASN A 87 -30.73 -1.04 10.90
N GLY A 88 -31.81 -0.31 11.17
CA GLY A 88 -31.85 1.13 10.94
C GLY A 88 -30.98 1.91 11.93
N ARG A 89 -30.41 3.02 11.48
CA ARG A 89 -29.77 4.04 12.32
C ARG A 89 -30.60 5.31 12.28
N LEU A 90 -31.07 5.73 13.44
CA LEU A 90 -31.91 6.91 13.59
C LEU A 90 -31.11 8.09 14.13
N THR A 91 -31.37 9.27 13.58
CA THR A 91 -30.88 10.55 14.10
C THR A 91 -32.06 11.48 14.35
N ILE A 92 -31.98 12.27 15.42
CA ILE A 92 -32.90 13.38 15.67
C ILE A 92 -32.44 14.57 14.82
N LEU A 93 -33.30 15.06 13.93
CA LEU A 93 -33.01 16.20 13.07
C LEU A 93 -33.27 17.52 13.81
N GLN A 94 -34.46 17.62 14.40
CA GLN A 94 -34.90 18.77 15.18
C GLN A 94 -36.11 18.40 16.04
N VAL A 95 -36.45 19.26 17.00
CA VAL A 95 -37.68 19.15 17.78
C VAL A 95 -38.48 20.44 17.62
N THR A 96 -39.75 20.31 17.25
CA THR A 96 -40.68 21.43 17.12
C THR A 96 -41.63 21.50 18.32
N ASP A 97 -42.53 22.48 18.30
CA ASP A 97 -43.63 22.57 19.26
C ASP A 97 -44.52 21.32 19.23
N THR A 98 -44.71 20.74 18.05
CA THR A 98 -45.71 19.71 17.72
C THR A 98 -45.14 18.31 17.53
N ALA A 99 -43.86 18.16 17.17
CA ALA A 99 -43.27 16.86 16.85
C ALA A 99 -41.77 16.76 17.17
N ILE A 100 -41.28 15.53 17.30
CA ILE A 100 -39.85 15.21 17.26
C ILE A 100 -39.54 14.67 15.87
N GLU A 101 -38.72 15.40 15.11
CA GLU A 101 -38.39 15.07 13.73
C GLU A 101 -37.15 14.18 13.67
N VAL A 102 -37.29 13.01 13.07
CA VAL A 102 -36.23 12.00 12.97
C VAL A 102 -36.04 11.52 11.54
N CYS A 103 -34.86 10.98 11.24
CA CYS A 103 -34.57 10.29 9.99
C CYS A 103 -33.92 8.93 10.31
N ILE A 104 -34.32 7.89 9.59
CA ILE A 104 -33.75 6.55 9.68
C ILE A 104 -32.99 6.27 8.40
N VAL A 105 -31.72 5.89 8.51
CA VAL A 105 -30.90 5.38 7.40
C VAL A 105 -30.60 3.90 7.60
N TRP A 106 -30.61 3.12 6.52
CA TRP A 106 -30.24 1.70 6.51
C TRP A 106 -29.62 1.35 5.16
N GLY A 107 -29.08 0.15 5.03
CA GLY A 107 -28.35 -0.21 3.81
C GLY A 107 -26.91 0.31 3.78
N LEU A 108 -26.43 0.93 4.87
CA LEU A 108 -25.06 1.34 5.07
C LEU A 108 -24.73 1.31 6.56
N PHE A 109 -23.84 0.42 6.97
CA PHE A 109 -23.54 0.18 8.37
C PHE A 109 -22.52 1.17 8.94
N SER A 110 -22.52 1.34 10.26
CA SER A 110 -21.73 2.36 10.96
C SER A 110 -20.22 2.24 10.70
N GLN A 111 -19.69 1.03 10.53
CA GLN A 111 -18.28 0.82 10.21
C GLN A 111 -17.91 1.34 8.81
N PHE A 112 -18.79 1.22 7.80
CA PHE A 112 -18.53 1.79 6.47
C PHE A 112 -18.62 3.32 6.48
N SER A 113 -19.61 3.91 7.17
CA SER A 113 -19.65 5.35 7.39
C SER A 113 -18.41 5.86 8.12
N SER A 114 -17.95 5.11 9.13
CA SER A 114 -16.73 5.44 9.88
C SER A 114 -15.48 5.34 9.00
N LEU A 115 -15.41 4.37 8.09
CA LEU A 115 -14.30 4.24 7.14
C LEU A 115 -14.23 5.45 6.20
N ILE A 116 -15.38 5.88 5.67
CA ILE A 116 -15.47 7.05 4.81
C ILE A 116 -15.06 8.32 5.58
N SER A 117 -15.59 8.51 6.79
CA SER A 117 -15.35 9.75 7.56
C SER A 117 -13.94 9.85 8.13
N LYS A 118 -13.32 8.73 8.55
CA LYS A 118 -11.94 8.70 9.04
C LYS A 118 -10.92 9.02 7.96
N GLY A 119 -11.25 8.75 6.69
CA GLY A 119 -10.34 9.00 5.57
C GLY A 119 -9.05 8.16 5.62
N THR A 120 -9.12 6.97 6.24
CA THR A 120 -7.98 6.05 6.41
C THR A 120 -7.29 5.77 5.08
N THR A 121 -5.96 5.87 5.05
CA THR A 121 -5.13 5.58 3.87
C THR A 121 -4.47 4.20 3.95
N LEU A 122 -4.05 3.63 2.81
CA LEU A 122 -3.49 2.28 2.78
C LEU A 122 -2.23 2.14 3.65
N ASN A 123 -1.39 3.18 3.73
CA ASN A 123 -0.20 3.20 4.57
C ASN A 123 -0.48 3.50 6.06
N ASP A 124 -1.73 3.79 6.44
CA ASP A 124 -2.15 3.83 7.84
C ASP A 124 -2.44 2.43 8.38
N LEU A 125 -2.69 1.45 7.49
CA LEU A 125 -2.94 0.06 7.85
C LEU A 125 -1.72 -0.52 8.59
N LYS A 126 -1.98 -1.25 9.67
CA LYS A 126 -0.96 -1.86 10.52
C LYS A 126 -0.71 -3.31 10.11
N SER A 127 0.56 -3.67 9.95
CA SER A 127 0.99 -5.06 9.91
C SER A 127 2.44 -5.18 10.38
N ASN A 128 2.78 -6.35 10.93
CA ASN A 128 4.16 -6.75 11.24
C ASN A 128 4.84 -7.43 10.03
N ASP A 129 4.11 -7.59 8.92
CA ASP A 129 4.62 -8.15 7.67
C ASP A 129 5.81 -7.37 7.13
N LYS A 130 6.86 -8.12 6.78
CA LYS A 130 8.13 -7.58 6.30
C LYS A 130 8.89 -8.60 5.47
N ILE A 131 9.71 -8.12 4.55
CA ILE A 131 10.53 -8.97 3.68
C ILE A 131 11.98 -8.47 3.69
N LEU A 132 12.95 -9.39 3.64
CA LEU A 132 14.37 -9.03 3.67
C LEU A 132 14.75 -8.29 2.39
N TYR A 133 15.29 -7.07 2.52
CA TYR A 133 15.72 -6.23 1.41
C TYR A 133 17.23 -6.25 1.27
N ASN A 134 17.71 -6.74 0.13
CA ASN A 134 19.13 -6.87 -0.18
C ASN A 134 19.53 -5.89 -1.29
N LEU A 135 20.85 -5.73 -1.47
CA LEU A 135 21.43 -4.99 -2.60
C LEU A 135 20.85 -5.44 -3.95
N ALA A 136 20.65 -6.75 -4.11
CA ALA A 136 19.97 -7.37 -5.22
C ALA A 136 18.96 -8.41 -4.72
N ASN A 137 17.71 -8.33 -5.17
CA ASN A 137 16.64 -9.21 -4.73
C ASN A 137 16.27 -10.22 -5.82
N GLU A 138 16.17 -11.49 -5.44
CA GLU A 138 15.82 -12.57 -6.35
C GLU A 138 14.33 -12.52 -6.71
N VAL A 139 14.03 -12.63 -8.00
CA VAL A 139 12.64 -12.72 -8.49
C VAL A 139 12.11 -14.12 -8.23
N GLU A 140 10.91 -14.21 -7.68
CA GLU A 140 10.27 -15.49 -7.35
C GLU A 140 9.59 -16.12 -8.58
N LYS A 141 9.33 -17.44 -8.54
CA LYS A 141 8.59 -18.12 -9.60
C LYS A 141 7.12 -17.74 -9.59
N PHE A 142 6.52 -17.60 -10.77
CA PHE A 142 5.12 -17.19 -10.90
C PHE A 142 4.15 -18.14 -10.20
N GLU A 143 4.38 -19.46 -10.26
CA GLU A 143 3.52 -20.45 -9.61
C GLU A 143 3.58 -20.38 -8.08
N ASP A 144 4.71 -19.97 -7.52
CA ASP A 144 4.92 -19.94 -6.06
C ASP A 144 4.29 -18.70 -5.40
N VAL A 145 4.01 -17.66 -6.19
CA VAL A 145 3.54 -16.36 -5.68
C VAL A 145 2.02 -16.17 -5.74
N LYS A 146 1.29 -17.10 -6.37
CA LYS A 146 -0.17 -17.03 -6.57
C LYS A 146 -0.99 -16.93 -5.29
N GLU A 147 -0.43 -17.30 -4.15
CA GLU A 147 -1.06 -17.19 -2.83
C GLU A 147 -0.22 -16.37 -1.83
N LYS A 148 0.96 -15.88 -2.24
CA LYS A 148 1.82 -15.09 -1.35
C LYS A 148 1.30 -13.66 -1.23
N PRO A 149 1.25 -13.09 -0.02
CA PRO A 149 0.73 -11.74 0.19
C PRO A 149 1.64 -10.65 -0.42
N TYR A 150 2.95 -10.86 -0.38
CA TYR A 150 3.99 -9.97 -0.90
C TYR A 150 5.23 -10.79 -1.26
N PHE A 151 5.99 -10.32 -2.25
CA PHE A 151 7.14 -11.02 -2.84
C PHE A 151 7.94 -10.09 -3.76
N TYR A 152 9.04 -10.58 -4.34
CA TYR A 152 9.78 -9.90 -5.39
C TYR A 152 9.34 -10.38 -6.79
N ALA A 153 8.83 -9.45 -7.59
CA ALA A 153 8.47 -9.65 -9.00
C ALA A 153 9.40 -8.84 -9.91
N GLY A 154 9.68 -9.33 -11.12
CA GLY A 154 10.48 -8.62 -12.10
C GLY A 154 9.74 -7.42 -12.71
N TYR A 155 10.34 -6.24 -12.62
CA TYR A 155 9.93 -5.01 -13.31
C TYR A 155 11.12 -4.02 -13.36
N ASN A 156 11.00 -2.94 -14.13
CA ASN A 156 12.10 -2.00 -14.36
C ASN A 156 12.06 -0.83 -13.37
N VAL A 157 13.08 -0.68 -12.54
CA VAL A 157 13.18 0.38 -11.51
C VAL A 157 13.88 1.65 -11.98
N TRP A 158 14.35 1.70 -13.23
CA TRP A 158 15.24 2.75 -13.70
C TRP A 158 14.50 3.85 -14.45
N ARG A 159 14.88 5.09 -14.14
CA ARG A 159 14.52 6.28 -14.91
C ARG A 159 15.63 6.54 -15.92
N TYR A 160 15.29 6.46 -17.19
CA TYR A 160 16.18 6.84 -18.28
C TYR A 160 15.91 8.30 -18.61
N GLU A 161 16.91 9.15 -18.45
CA GLU A 161 16.88 10.49 -19.04
C GLU A 161 17.14 10.33 -20.54
N GLU A 162 16.16 10.72 -21.35
CA GLU A 162 16.38 10.81 -22.78
C GLU A 162 17.27 12.04 -23.01
N GLU A 163 18.51 11.84 -23.48
CA GLU A 163 19.04 12.83 -24.42
C GLU A 163 18.01 12.87 -25.54
N GLU A 164 17.28 13.99 -25.69
CA GLU A 164 16.33 14.17 -26.79
C GLU A 164 17.08 13.93 -28.10
N ASP A 165 16.95 12.73 -28.67
CA ASP A 165 17.36 12.45 -30.03
C ASP A 165 16.34 13.15 -30.93
N LEU A 166 16.56 14.44 -31.17
CA LEU A 166 15.80 15.31 -32.07
C LEU A 166 15.93 14.88 -33.55
N THR A 167 16.44 13.67 -33.84
CA THR A 167 16.40 13.12 -35.18
C THR A 167 14.96 12.84 -35.60
N TRP A 168 14.54 13.52 -36.65
CA TRP A 168 13.25 13.29 -37.30
C TRP A 168 13.10 11.82 -37.70
N ARG A 169 12.09 11.14 -37.16
CA ARG A 169 11.72 9.78 -37.55
C ARG A 169 10.22 9.69 -37.80
N THR A 170 9.83 8.97 -38.84
CA THR A 170 8.42 8.70 -39.14
C THR A 170 8.08 7.26 -38.74
N GLY A 171 6.88 7.03 -38.23
CA GLY A 171 6.38 5.71 -37.85
C GLY A 171 4.85 5.68 -37.83
N LEU A 172 4.27 4.52 -38.17
CA LEU A 172 2.83 4.25 -38.13
C LEU A 172 2.59 3.10 -37.13
N SER A 173 1.67 3.27 -36.19
CA SER A 173 1.20 2.23 -35.26
C SER A 173 -0.31 2.03 -35.42
N MET A 174 -0.76 0.77 -35.37
CA MET A 174 -2.17 0.40 -35.51
C MET A 174 -2.81 0.39 -34.12
N VAL A 175 -3.90 1.15 -33.94
CA VAL A 175 -4.51 1.41 -32.63
C VAL A 175 -5.65 0.43 -32.29
N SER A 176 -6.19 -0.32 -33.28
CA SER A 176 -7.24 -1.36 -33.09
C SER A 176 -7.57 -2.05 -34.44
N PRO A 177 -8.10 -3.31 -34.50
CA PRO A 177 -8.38 -4.24 -33.40
C PRO A 177 -7.26 -5.26 -33.19
N GLY A 178 -7.03 -5.63 -31.92
CA GLY A 178 -5.95 -6.49 -31.46
C GLY A 178 -5.80 -7.78 -32.27
N GLY A 179 -4.74 -7.83 -33.09
CA GLY A 179 -4.42 -8.96 -33.93
C GLY A 179 -2.93 -8.99 -34.24
N ARG A 180 -2.20 -9.71 -33.39
CA ARG A 180 -0.78 -10.10 -33.50
C ARG A 180 -0.18 -10.00 -34.91
N ARG A 181 0.83 -9.15 -35.06
CA ARG A 181 2.10 -9.47 -35.74
C ARG A 181 3.22 -8.70 -35.05
N ASP A 182 3.61 -9.15 -33.86
CA ASP A 182 4.97 -8.96 -33.35
C ASP A 182 5.92 -9.82 -34.19
N GLY A 183 6.10 -9.41 -35.44
CA GLY A 183 7.17 -9.88 -36.30
C GLY A 183 8.34 -8.93 -36.16
N ASN A 184 9.32 -9.30 -35.33
CA ASN A 184 10.68 -8.76 -35.37
C ASN A 184 10.85 -7.24 -35.23
N LYS A 185 10.18 -6.62 -34.26
CA LYS A 185 10.81 -5.51 -33.53
C LYS A 185 11.18 -6.00 -32.15
N LYS A 186 12.27 -6.78 -32.08
CA LYS A 186 13.03 -6.91 -30.84
C LYS A 186 13.31 -5.49 -30.38
N THR A 187 12.61 -5.05 -29.34
CA THR A 187 12.97 -3.81 -28.66
C THR A 187 14.43 -3.97 -28.27
N TRP A 188 15.24 -2.92 -28.39
CA TRP A 188 16.64 -2.96 -27.92
C TRP A 188 16.77 -3.47 -26.47
N PHE A 189 15.66 -3.50 -25.72
CA PHE A 189 15.49 -4.01 -24.36
C PHE A 189 15.34 -5.54 -24.24
N GLU A 190 14.86 -6.27 -25.25
CA GLU A 190 14.93 -7.74 -25.25
C GLU A 190 16.37 -8.24 -25.44
N TYR A 191 17.28 -7.41 -25.99
CA TYR A 191 18.68 -7.78 -26.22
C TYR A 191 19.58 -7.64 -24.98
N ARG A 192 19.09 -7.05 -23.89
CA ARG A 192 19.81 -7.02 -22.59
C ARG A 192 19.03 -7.58 -21.40
N MET A 193 17.78 -8.00 -21.60
CA MET A 193 16.96 -8.64 -20.56
C MET A 193 16.33 -9.97 -21.04
N SER A 194 17.01 -10.71 -21.92
CA SER A 194 17.09 -12.14 -21.62
C SER A 194 17.72 -12.23 -20.23
N PHE A 195 17.20 -13.01 -19.28
CA PHE A 195 17.90 -13.33 -18.03
C PHE A 195 19.12 -14.23 -18.32
N GLY A 196 19.93 -13.83 -19.30
CA GLY A 196 21.07 -14.49 -19.91
C GLY A 196 22.18 -13.50 -20.25
N GLY A 197 22.22 -12.34 -19.60
CA GLY A 197 23.49 -11.65 -19.37
C GLY A 197 24.27 -12.46 -18.33
N GLN A 198 25.55 -12.76 -18.59
CA GLN A 198 26.42 -13.56 -17.72
C GLN A 198 26.06 -13.34 -16.24
N ARG A 199 25.50 -14.39 -15.62
CA ARG A 199 25.41 -14.48 -14.16
C ARG A 199 26.79 -14.11 -13.63
N ASP A 200 26.90 -12.99 -12.92
CA ASP A 200 27.93 -12.90 -11.90
C ASP A 200 27.68 -14.12 -11.00
N PRO A 201 28.59 -15.11 -10.94
CA PRO A 201 28.37 -16.31 -10.15
C PRO A 201 28.10 -16.00 -8.67
N ASN A 202 28.46 -14.79 -8.23
CA ASN A 202 28.39 -14.34 -6.84
C ASN A 202 27.19 -13.43 -6.52
N ARG A 203 26.39 -12.96 -7.51
CA ARG A 203 25.20 -12.11 -7.27
C ARG A 203 23.96 -12.64 -8.01
N LYS A 204 23.05 -13.27 -7.26
CA LYS A 204 21.72 -13.66 -7.76
C LYS A 204 20.70 -12.57 -7.38
N GLY A 205 20.06 -11.94 -8.37
CA GLY A 205 18.95 -11.00 -8.13
C GLY A 205 19.02 -9.70 -8.94
N LEU A 206 17.94 -8.91 -8.92
CA LEU A 206 17.85 -7.59 -9.55
C LEU A 206 18.21 -6.49 -8.53
N PRO A 207 19.15 -5.58 -8.86
CA PRO A 207 19.56 -4.52 -7.95
C PRO A 207 18.43 -3.52 -7.71
N LEU A 208 18.31 -3.02 -6.48
CA LEU A 208 17.33 -1.99 -6.07
C LEU A 208 15.86 -2.36 -6.33
N LEU A 209 15.57 -3.63 -6.56
CA LEU A 209 14.21 -4.12 -6.78
C LEU A 209 13.41 -4.06 -5.48
N HIS A 210 12.33 -3.28 -5.47
CA HIS A 210 11.41 -3.23 -4.33
C HIS A 210 10.39 -4.38 -4.38
N PRO A 211 9.85 -4.82 -3.23
CA PRO A 211 8.80 -5.84 -3.22
C PRO A 211 7.50 -5.32 -3.82
N VAL A 212 6.66 -6.26 -4.27
CA VAL A 212 5.28 -6.01 -4.67
C VAL A 212 4.32 -6.62 -3.65
N VAL A 213 3.14 -6.03 -3.51
CA VAL A 213 2.08 -6.49 -2.62
C VAL A 213 0.85 -6.85 -3.43
N ARG A 214 0.24 -8.00 -3.17
CA ARG A 214 -0.99 -8.40 -3.85
C ARG A 214 -2.20 -7.63 -3.33
N VAL A 215 -3.06 -7.20 -4.24
CA VAL A 215 -4.32 -6.51 -3.89
C VAL A 215 -5.21 -7.34 -2.95
N PRO A 216 -5.39 -8.66 -3.13
CA PRO A 216 -6.12 -9.49 -2.16
C PRO A 216 -5.61 -9.37 -0.71
N PHE A 217 -4.30 -9.28 -0.51
CA PHE A 217 -3.73 -9.09 0.81
C PHE A 217 -4.08 -7.71 1.38
N VAL A 218 -4.04 -6.64 0.58
CA VAL A 218 -4.48 -5.30 1.00
C VAL A 218 -5.96 -5.30 1.40
N LEU A 219 -6.83 -5.96 0.62
CA LEU A 219 -8.24 -6.11 0.96
C LEU A 219 -8.43 -6.88 2.29
N SER A 220 -7.59 -7.89 2.57
CA SER A 220 -7.61 -8.62 3.84
C SER A 220 -7.20 -7.75 5.03
N LEU A 221 -6.22 -6.85 4.86
CA LEU A 221 -5.81 -5.88 5.87
C LEU A 221 -6.91 -4.85 6.14
N ILE A 222 -7.58 -4.38 5.08
CA ILE A 222 -8.73 -3.48 5.20
C ILE A 222 -9.83 -4.16 6.02
N LYS A 223 -10.20 -5.39 5.67
CA LYS A 223 -11.22 -6.16 6.38
C LYS A 223 -10.89 -6.34 7.86
N SER A 224 -9.68 -6.76 8.19
CA SER A 224 -9.29 -7.04 9.58
C SER A 224 -9.25 -5.79 10.45
N GLN A 225 -8.91 -4.62 9.89
CA GLN A 225 -8.73 -3.38 10.66
C GLN A 225 -9.97 -2.47 10.68
N THR A 226 -10.79 -2.53 9.64
CA THR A 226 -11.96 -1.66 9.50
C THR A 226 -13.27 -2.40 9.79
N GLY A 227 -13.26 -3.74 9.74
CA GLY A 227 -14.46 -4.56 9.82
C GLY A 227 -15.32 -4.54 8.54
N VAL A 228 -14.84 -3.91 7.46
CA VAL A 228 -15.51 -3.82 6.16
C VAL A 228 -14.92 -4.83 5.18
N ASP A 229 -15.74 -5.76 4.70
CA ASP A 229 -15.41 -6.81 3.74
C ASP A 229 -15.99 -6.46 2.36
N PHE A 230 -15.13 -6.06 1.42
CA PHE A 230 -15.52 -5.77 0.03
C PHE A 230 -15.48 -7.05 -0.79
N ARG A 231 -16.65 -7.57 -1.17
CA ARG A 231 -16.79 -8.84 -1.88
C ARG A 231 -17.18 -8.62 -3.34
N PHE A 232 -16.22 -8.77 -4.22
CA PHE A 232 -16.43 -8.70 -5.65
C PHE A 232 -17.01 -10.01 -6.18
N HIS A 233 -17.81 -9.93 -7.24
CA HIS A 233 -18.26 -11.10 -8.00
C HIS A 233 -17.07 -11.85 -8.61
N GLU A 234 -17.23 -13.15 -8.86
CA GLU A 234 -16.16 -14.10 -9.24
C GLU A 234 -15.21 -13.57 -10.33
N GLU A 235 -15.73 -13.17 -11.50
CA GLU A 235 -14.94 -12.61 -12.61
C GLU A 235 -14.11 -11.36 -12.20
N ALA A 236 -14.71 -10.47 -11.41
CA ALA A 236 -14.00 -9.29 -10.91
C ALA A 236 -12.94 -9.68 -9.87
N GLN A 237 -13.22 -10.66 -9.02
CA GLN A 237 -12.28 -11.18 -8.03
C GLN A 237 -11.08 -11.86 -8.71
N GLU A 238 -11.29 -12.64 -9.77
CA GLU A 238 -10.21 -13.24 -10.57
C GLU A 238 -9.29 -12.18 -11.15
N TYR A 239 -9.86 -11.12 -11.75
CA TYR A 239 -9.08 -10.00 -12.25
C TYR A 239 -8.29 -9.31 -11.12
N ILE A 240 -8.92 -9.04 -9.98
CA ILE A 240 -8.29 -8.44 -8.79
C ILE A 240 -7.15 -9.29 -8.25
N ASN A 241 -7.27 -10.62 -8.30
CA ASN A 241 -6.23 -11.55 -7.85
C ASN A 241 -4.94 -11.43 -8.66
N THR A 242 -5.00 -10.88 -9.88
CA THR A 242 -3.81 -10.60 -10.70
C THR A 242 -3.12 -9.30 -10.34
N LEU A 243 -3.76 -8.40 -9.58
CA LEU A 243 -3.23 -7.06 -9.33
C LEU A 243 -2.17 -7.04 -8.23
N VAL A 244 -1.10 -6.28 -8.49
CA VAL A 244 0.01 -6.05 -7.56
C VAL A 244 0.37 -4.57 -7.47
N LEU A 245 0.80 -4.16 -6.28
CA LEU A 245 1.28 -2.82 -5.94
C LEU A 245 2.79 -2.88 -5.68
N PRO A 246 3.65 -2.35 -6.56
CA PRO A 246 5.04 -2.12 -6.23
C PRO A 246 5.15 -1.11 -5.08
N LEU A 247 5.91 -1.47 -4.05
CA LEU A 247 6.14 -0.56 -2.92
C LEU A 247 7.19 0.46 -3.34
N ILE A 248 6.73 1.59 -3.87
CA ILE A 248 7.63 2.67 -4.28
C ILE A 248 8.30 3.28 -3.05
N ASN A 249 7.54 3.64 -2.02
CA ASN A 249 8.11 4.12 -0.76
C ASN A 249 9.06 3.09 -0.14
N ARG A 250 10.18 3.55 0.40
CA ARG A 250 11.20 2.71 1.05
C ARG A 250 11.53 3.16 2.46
N LYS A 251 10.57 3.66 3.22
CA LYS A 251 10.78 4.20 4.56
C LYS A 251 11.06 3.11 5.58
N ALA A 252 12.04 3.35 6.44
CA ALA A 252 12.33 2.49 7.57
C ALA A 252 11.35 2.74 8.73
N ASN A 253 11.10 1.72 9.52
CA ASN A 253 10.43 1.83 10.82
C ASN A 253 11.02 0.80 11.82
N GLU A 254 10.35 0.57 12.95
CA GLU A 254 10.81 -0.37 13.97
C GLU A 254 10.96 -1.81 13.47
N LEU A 255 10.24 -2.21 12.41
CA LEU A 255 10.34 -3.53 11.80
C LEU A 255 11.60 -3.69 10.94
N THR A 256 12.27 -2.60 10.57
CA THR A 256 13.39 -2.59 9.63
C THR A 256 14.68 -3.18 10.20
N SER A 257 14.91 -3.02 11.51
CA SER A 257 16.07 -3.55 12.21
C SER A 257 15.62 -4.58 13.23
N GLU A 258 15.72 -5.87 12.91
CA GLU A 258 15.61 -6.92 13.94
C GLU A 258 16.93 -7.03 14.70
N GLY A 259 16.99 -6.37 15.86
CA GLY A 259 18.08 -6.50 16.82
C GLY A 259 19.36 -5.73 16.46
N ALA A 260 20.31 -5.80 17.39
CA ALA A 260 21.69 -5.38 17.22
C ALA A 260 22.54 -6.59 17.57
N PHE A 261 23.50 -6.94 16.71
CA PHE A 261 24.46 -7.96 17.10
C PHE A 261 25.30 -7.38 18.23
N SER A 262 25.45 -8.14 19.32
CA SER A 262 26.34 -7.74 20.40
C SER A 262 27.04 -8.95 20.97
N GLY A 263 28.23 -8.73 21.51
CA GLY A 263 28.97 -9.75 22.22
C GLY A 263 30.04 -9.17 23.12
N THR A 264 30.58 -10.02 23.98
CA THR A 264 31.70 -9.70 24.87
C THR A 264 32.89 -10.59 24.55
N PHE A 265 34.07 -9.99 24.51
CA PHE A 265 35.30 -10.72 24.32
C PHE A 265 35.71 -11.42 25.62
N ASP A 266 36.17 -12.67 25.52
CA ASP A 266 36.74 -13.37 26.67
C ASP A 266 38.05 -12.72 27.13
N PRO A 267 38.32 -12.71 28.45
CA PRO A 267 39.61 -12.33 28.97
C PRO A 267 40.72 -13.19 28.37
N MET A 268 41.86 -12.58 28.06
CA MET A 268 43.01 -13.25 27.47
C MET A 268 44.30 -12.86 28.20
N SER A 269 45.15 -13.83 28.54
CA SER A 269 46.46 -13.57 29.18
C SER A 269 47.64 -13.99 28.30
N ARG A 270 47.40 -14.20 27.01
CA ARG A 270 48.44 -14.49 26.01
C ARG A 270 48.84 -13.19 25.32
N GLN A 271 50.11 -13.09 24.93
CA GLN A 271 50.64 -11.91 24.25
C GLN A 271 49.95 -11.67 22.90
N GLN A 272 49.58 -12.71 22.17
CA GLN A 272 48.90 -12.60 20.88
C GLN A 272 47.97 -13.80 20.66
N GLY A 273 46.88 -13.61 19.90
CA GLY A 273 46.05 -14.72 19.44
C GLY A 273 44.61 -14.35 19.05
N ARG A 274 43.93 -15.32 18.43
CA ARG A 274 42.51 -15.25 18.08
C ARG A 274 41.67 -15.08 19.34
N MET A 275 40.83 -14.05 19.35
CA MET A 275 39.92 -13.79 20.45
C MET A 275 38.66 -14.66 20.34
N THR A 276 38.12 -15.03 21.50
CA THR A 276 36.83 -15.71 21.59
C THR A 276 35.78 -14.70 22.01
N LEU A 277 34.62 -14.75 21.36
CA LEU A 277 33.50 -13.86 21.54
C LEU A 277 32.31 -14.63 22.09
N ASN A 278 31.72 -14.15 23.18
CA ASN A 278 30.43 -14.59 23.69
C ASN A 278 29.34 -13.71 23.11
N VAL A 279 28.47 -14.29 22.29
CA VAL A 279 27.38 -13.56 21.63
C VAL A 279 26.28 -13.29 22.67
N THR A 280 25.91 -12.02 22.85
CA THR A 280 24.88 -11.58 23.81
C THR A 280 23.62 -11.11 23.11
N GLY A 281 23.72 -10.60 21.89
CA GLY A 281 22.60 -10.12 21.07
C GLY A 281 22.76 -10.57 19.62
N THR A 282 21.64 -10.90 18.98
CA THR A 282 21.60 -11.36 17.59
C THR A 282 21.13 -10.25 16.64
N SER A 283 21.39 -10.44 15.34
CA SER A 283 20.84 -9.60 14.28
C SER A 283 20.42 -10.44 13.09
N SER A 284 19.66 -9.87 12.17
CA SER A 284 19.29 -10.53 10.90
C SER A 284 20.45 -10.71 9.91
N VAL A 285 21.57 -10.03 10.14
CA VAL A 285 22.74 -9.97 9.25
C VAL A 285 23.84 -10.95 9.68
N ILE A 286 23.86 -11.33 10.95
CA ILE A 286 24.88 -12.18 11.56
C ILE A 286 24.25 -13.48 12.03
N GLY A 287 24.81 -14.61 11.60
CA GLY A 287 24.22 -15.94 11.79
C GLY A 287 24.36 -16.54 13.19
N GLU A 288 25.09 -15.88 14.10
CA GLU A 288 25.38 -16.44 15.42
C GLU A 288 24.21 -16.25 16.40
N GLN A 289 23.98 -17.25 17.24
CA GLN A 289 22.90 -17.25 18.22
C GLN A 289 23.36 -16.67 19.56
N SER A 290 22.46 -16.00 20.29
CA SER A 290 22.74 -15.51 21.65
C SER A 290 23.11 -16.69 22.57
N GLY A 291 24.14 -16.50 23.39
CA GLY A 291 24.75 -17.52 24.23
C GLY A 291 25.84 -18.35 23.54
N SER A 292 26.05 -18.20 22.24
CA SER A 292 27.12 -18.90 21.52
C SER A 292 28.49 -18.32 21.85
N ARG A 293 29.50 -19.20 21.93
CA ARG A 293 30.91 -18.83 22.12
C ARG A 293 31.69 -19.17 20.86
N VAL A 294 32.14 -18.13 20.14
CA VAL A 294 32.66 -18.25 18.77
C VAL A 294 34.01 -17.56 18.60
N THR A 295 34.81 -17.97 17.61
CA THR A 295 36.08 -17.32 17.24
C THR A 295 36.01 -16.63 15.87
N ALA A 296 34.92 -16.86 15.15
CA ALA A 296 34.57 -16.23 13.89
C ALA A 296 33.05 -16.01 13.86
N ILE A 297 32.61 -14.96 13.18
CA ILE A 297 31.21 -14.63 12.97
C ILE A 297 30.91 -14.78 11.49
N THR A 298 29.78 -15.41 11.15
CA THR A 298 29.34 -15.54 9.75
C THR A 298 28.30 -14.49 9.37
N VAL A 299 28.53 -13.81 8.24
CA VAL A 299 27.57 -12.87 7.63
C VAL A 299 26.56 -13.65 6.80
N THR A 300 25.27 -13.53 7.12
CA THR A 300 24.19 -14.27 6.45
C THR A 300 23.56 -13.48 5.29
N THR A 301 23.75 -12.17 5.28
CA THR A 301 23.09 -11.23 4.36
C THR A 301 24.02 -10.07 4.02
N ASP A 302 24.01 -9.60 2.77
CA ASP A 302 24.70 -8.38 2.36
C ASP A 302 24.13 -7.18 3.14
N ALA A 303 24.97 -6.39 3.79
CA ALA A 303 24.52 -5.25 4.59
C ALA A 303 25.63 -4.22 4.80
N THR A 304 25.23 -3.03 5.23
CA THR A 304 26.17 -2.06 5.78
C THR A 304 25.98 -1.91 7.29
N LEU A 305 27.01 -2.32 8.05
CA LEU A 305 26.98 -2.34 9.50
C LEU A 305 27.82 -1.18 10.07
N ILE A 306 27.29 -0.57 11.13
CA ILE A 306 28.04 0.29 12.03
C ILE A 306 28.57 -0.60 13.15
N PHE A 307 29.89 -0.74 13.22
CA PHE A 307 30.59 -1.42 14.29
C PHE A 307 30.98 -0.41 15.38
N ASP A 308 30.74 -0.80 16.62
CA ASP A 308 31.20 -0.14 17.84
C ASP A 308 31.90 -1.22 18.68
N ILE A 309 33.22 -1.13 18.78
CA ILE A 309 34.08 -2.15 19.35
C ILE A 309 34.98 -1.51 20.40
N SER A 310 35.13 -2.15 21.54
CA SER A 310 36.07 -1.75 22.58
C SER A 310 36.72 -2.96 23.23
N ALA A 311 37.95 -2.79 23.69
CA ALA A 311 38.67 -3.80 24.47
C ALA A 311 39.62 -3.13 25.47
N GLU A 312 39.38 -3.40 26.75
CA GLU A 312 40.27 -3.01 27.84
C GLU A 312 41.39 -4.04 28.00
N TRP A 313 42.61 -3.53 28.09
CA TRP A 313 43.80 -4.33 28.32
C TRP A 313 44.71 -3.65 29.34
N SER A 314 45.53 -4.47 29.99
CA SER A 314 46.46 -4.02 31.00
C SER A 314 47.82 -4.70 30.87
N PHE A 315 48.82 -4.07 31.47
CA PHE A 315 50.13 -4.67 31.69
C PHE A 315 50.76 -4.10 32.96
N GLU A 316 51.77 -4.77 33.50
CA GLU A 316 52.43 -4.35 34.75
C GLU A 316 53.80 -3.73 34.49
N LEU A 317 54.08 -2.57 35.11
CA LEU A 317 55.39 -1.94 35.08
C LEU A 317 56.35 -2.63 36.08
N GLY A 318 56.77 -3.85 35.76
CA GLY A 318 57.67 -4.66 36.61
C GLY A 318 59.06 -4.03 36.83
N GLY A 319 59.74 -4.46 37.90
CA GLY A 319 61.03 -3.89 38.35
C GLY A 319 62.22 -4.00 37.39
N ARG A 320 62.09 -4.71 36.26
CA ARG A 320 63.12 -4.82 35.22
C ARG A 320 63.02 -3.74 34.13
N ILE A 321 61.87 -3.07 33.98
CA ILE A 321 61.69 -1.99 33.01
C ILE A 321 62.09 -0.67 33.66
N LYS A 322 63.05 0.05 33.10
CA LYS A 322 63.48 1.35 33.64
C LYS A 322 62.78 2.50 32.89
N PRO A 323 62.40 3.58 33.59
CA PRO A 323 61.90 4.77 32.92
C PRO A 323 63.03 5.37 32.06
N VAL A 324 62.65 5.91 30.92
CA VAL A 324 63.56 6.55 29.95
C VAL A 324 63.82 8.03 30.27
N GLY A 325 63.11 8.60 31.25
CA GLY A 325 63.35 9.95 31.76
C GLY A 325 62.25 10.43 32.73
N THR A 326 62.48 11.61 33.30
CA THR A 326 61.54 12.34 34.16
C THR A 326 60.82 13.42 33.34
N ALA A 327 59.50 13.50 33.41
CA ALA A 327 58.72 14.52 32.69
C ALA A 327 58.05 15.49 33.67
N ASN A 328 58.35 16.79 33.58
CA ASN A 328 57.59 17.83 34.28
C ASN A 328 56.32 18.15 33.49
N HIS A 329 55.15 17.81 34.04
CA HIS A 329 53.86 18.24 33.49
C HIS A 329 53.30 19.38 34.35
N TRP A 330 52.56 20.30 33.72
CA TRP A 330 51.93 21.45 34.39
C TRP A 330 51.03 20.96 35.54
N GLY A 331 51.51 21.06 36.78
CA GLY A 331 50.81 20.53 37.96
C GLY A 331 51.68 20.08 39.14
N GLY A 332 53.02 20.13 39.05
CA GLY A 332 53.90 20.10 40.23
C GLY A 332 54.22 18.74 40.85
N GLY A 333 54.21 17.65 40.08
CA GLY A 333 54.67 16.32 40.51
C GLY A 333 55.80 15.76 39.62
N GLU A 334 56.76 15.04 40.20
CA GLU A 334 57.75 14.27 39.43
C GLU A 334 57.07 13.02 38.83
N ASN A 335 57.22 12.79 37.52
CA ASN A 335 56.66 11.63 36.82
C ASN A 335 57.75 10.80 36.13
N ASP A 336 57.57 9.48 36.13
CA ASP A 336 58.38 8.54 35.36
C ASP A 336 57.74 8.30 33.98
N ARG A 337 58.54 8.43 32.91
CA ARG A 337 58.12 8.11 31.53
C ARG A 337 58.71 6.78 31.06
N TYR A 338 57.88 5.93 30.50
CA TYR A 338 58.25 4.68 29.84
C TYR A 338 57.92 4.77 28.36
N ASN A 339 58.86 4.38 27.51
CA ASN A 339 58.66 4.34 26.06
C ASN A 339 58.72 2.89 25.59
N PHE A 340 57.70 2.48 24.86
CA PHE A 340 57.56 1.16 24.25
C PHE A 340 57.53 1.29 22.75
N ARG A 341 57.84 0.20 22.02
CA ARG A 341 57.90 0.22 20.56
C ARG A 341 56.54 0.58 19.94
N SER A 342 55.47 -0.05 20.43
CA SER A 342 54.08 0.16 19.99
C SER A 342 53.08 -0.23 21.09
N GLY A 343 51.82 0.17 20.95
CA GLY A 343 50.73 -0.30 21.81
C GLY A 343 50.21 -1.68 21.36
N CYS A 344 49.37 -2.31 22.19
CA CYS A 344 48.58 -3.46 21.74
C CYS A 344 47.42 -2.99 20.85
N MET A 345 46.97 -3.85 19.94
CA MET A 345 45.87 -3.57 19.01
C MET A 345 44.87 -4.71 18.97
N LEU A 346 43.59 -4.38 18.77
CA LEU A 346 42.57 -5.33 18.39
C LEU A 346 42.40 -5.29 16.87
N ARG A 347 42.68 -6.39 16.19
CA ARG A 347 42.56 -6.49 14.73
C ARG A 347 41.28 -7.20 14.36
N MET A 348 40.38 -6.52 13.67
CA MET A 348 39.24 -7.13 13.01
C MET A 348 39.59 -7.43 11.55
N THR A 349 39.37 -8.68 11.13
CA THR A 349 39.59 -9.12 9.75
C THR A 349 38.28 -9.62 9.16
N ILE A 350 37.88 -9.07 8.02
CA ILE A 350 36.72 -9.49 7.24
C ILE A 350 37.24 -10.24 6.01
N THR A 351 36.87 -11.52 5.89
CA THR A 351 37.28 -12.37 4.77
C THR A 351 36.11 -12.55 3.81
N LYS A 352 36.28 -12.05 2.58
CA LYS A 352 35.32 -12.09 1.46
C LYS A 352 35.88 -13.00 0.36
N GLY A 353 35.73 -14.32 0.51
CA GLY A 353 36.40 -15.27 -0.40
C GLY A 353 37.93 -15.19 -0.29
N GLU A 354 38.61 -14.84 -1.39
CA GLU A 354 40.08 -14.63 -1.40
C GLU A 354 40.52 -13.24 -0.92
N GLN A 355 39.59 -12.29 -0.80
CA GLN A 355 39.89 -10.92 -0.36
C GLN A 355 39.80 -10.79 1.17
N GLN A 356 40.71 -10.00 1.75
CA GLN A 356 40.70 -9.68 3.18
C GLN A 356 40.78 -8.17 3.40
N GLU A 357 39.87 -7.66 4.22
CA GLU A 357 39.89 -6.28 4.72
C GLU A 357 40.24 -6.31 6.21
N VAL A 358 41.20 -5.48 6.61
CA VAL A 358 41.75 -5.46 7.97
C VAL A 358 41.53 -4.09 8.60
N TYR A 359 40.98 -4.09 9.81
CA TYR A 359 40.71 -2.91 10.62
C TYR A 359 41.43 -3.04 11.95
N ASP A 360 42.48 -2.25 12.14
CA ASP A 360 43.28 -2.23 13.35
C ASP A 360 42.72 -1.17 14.33
N ILE A 361 42.31 -1.62 15.52
CA ILE A 361 41.65 -0.81 16.55
C ILE A 361 42.64 -0.59 17.70
N GLY A 362 43.01 0.68 17.91
CA GLY A 362 44.07 1.10 18.84
C GLY A 362 45.11 1.99 18.15
N GLU A 363 46.02 2.55 18.93
CA GLU A 363 46.95 3.57 18.42
C GLU A 363 48.22 2.96 17.81
N LYS A 364 48.34 3.04 16.48
CA LYS A 364 49.54 2.69 15.71
C LYS A 364 50.55 3.85 15.70
N ARG A 365 51.04 4.27 16.87
CA ARG A 365 52.14 5.26 16.95
C ARG A 365 53.50 4.57 16.93
N ASP A 366 54.46 5.21 16.27
CA ASP A 366 55.88 4.96 16.52
C ASP A 366 56.19 5.54 17.90
N VAL A 367 56.47 4.65 18.86
CA VAL A 367 56.71 4.92 20.28
C VAL A 367 55.44 5.16 21.11
N PHE A 368 54.99 4.12 21.80
CA PHE A 368 53.92 4.17 22.80
C PHE A 368 54.49 4.62 24.15
N SER A 369 54.13 5.83 24.60
CA SER A 369 54.67 6.43 25.83
C SER A 369 53.66 6.38 26.97
N VAL A 370 54.08 5.87 28.13
CA VAL A 370 53.28 5.82 29.36
C VAL A 370 53.94 6.70 30.41
N VAL A 371 53.17 7.63 30.99
CA VAL A 371 53.65 8.53 32.05
C VAL A 371 52.88 8.22 33.32
N VAL A 372 53.61 7.94 34.40
CA VAL A 372 53.06 7.58 35.71
C VAL A 372 53.75 8.40 36.80
N PRO A 373 53.15 8.56 37.99
CA PRO A 373 53.83 9.18 39.12
C PRO A 373 55.18 8.53 39.41
N LYS A 374 56.19 9.30 39.81
CA LYS A 374 57.54 8.80 40.08
C LYS A 374 57.51 7.63 41.06
N GLY A 375 58.16 6.52 40.70
CA GLY A 375 58.21 5.31 41.50
C GLY A 375 57.02 4.37 41.34
N TYR A 376 56.00 4.71 40.54
CA TYR A 376 54.88 3.80 40.27
C TYR A 376 55.32 2.60 39.43
N ARG A 377 54.94 1.40 39.88
CA ARG A 377 55.29 0.09 39.29
C ARG A 377 54.09 -0.85 39.15
N GLY A 378 52.88 -0.30 39.28
CA GLY A 378 51.64 -1.07 39.25
C GLY A 378 51.14 -1.39 37.85
N GLU A 379 49.90 -1.83 37.79
CA GLU A 379 49.16 -2.13 36.56
C GLU A 379 48.77 -0.84 35.82
N CYS A 380 49.10 -0.76 34.54
CA CYS A 380 48.61 0.28 33.63
C CYS A 380 47.51 -0.31 32.76
N ARG A 381 46.37 0.39 32.66
CA ARG A 381 45.20 -0.04 31.88
C ARG A 381 44.92 0.92 30.74
N PHE A 382 44.47 0.37 29.61
CA PHE A 382 44.19 1.08 28.38
C PHE A 382 42.95 0.49 27.73
N ASN A 383 42.19 1.32 27.03
CA ASN A 383 41.04 0.88 26.25
C ASN A 383 41.29 1.18 24.77
N ASN A 384 41.20 0.14 23.94
CA ASN A 384 41.22 0.28 22.49
C ASN A 384 39.78 0.32 22.00
N ALA A 385 39.36 1.44 21.42
CA ALA A 385 38.01 1.61 20.89
C ALA A 385 38.01 1.95 19.40
N GLY A 386 37.06 1.42 18.65
CA GLY A 386 36.89 1.60 17.22
C GLY A 386 35.42 1.73 16.85
N TYR A 387 35.09 2.74 16.05
CA TYR A 387 33.73 3.00 15.58
C TYR A 387 33.76 3.30 14.08
N GLY A 388 32.92 2.62 13.29
CA GLY A 388 32.94 2.81 11.84
C GLY A 388 31.86 2.06 11.07
N LYS A 389 31.56 2.57 9.87
CA LYS A 389 30.62 1.99 8.91
C LYS A 389 31.38 1.08 7.95
N ILE A 390 30.95 -0.18 7.81
CA ILE A 390 31.62 -1.21 7.01
C ILE A 390 30.61 -2.03 6.23
N GLU A 391 30.88 -2.26 4.95
CA GLU A 391 30.09 -3.12 4.07
C GLU A 391 30.49 -4.58 4.22
N VAL A 392 29.50 -5.44 4.45
CA VAL A 392 29.65 -6.89 4.58
C VAL A 392 28.84 -7.60 3.51
N VAL A 393 29.37 -8.73 3.03
CA VAL A 393 28.74 -9.55 1.98
C VAL A 393 28.38 -10.91 2.58
N LYS A 394 27.25 -11.48 2.18
CA LYS A 394 26.80 -12.82 2.55
C LYS A 394 27.90 -13.85 2.33
N GLY A 395 28.10 -14.71 3.33
CA GLY A 395 29.14 -15.73 3.35
C GLY A 395 30.49 -15.23 3.85
N SER A 396 30.66 -13.92 4.11
CA SER A 396 31.89 -13.39 4.70
C SER A 396 32.06 -13.88 6.14
N THR A 397 33.31 -14.08 6.56
CA THR A 397 33.64 -14.37 7.96
C THR A 397 34.38 -13.20 8.59
N ILE A 398 34.00 -12.86 9.82
CA ILE A 398 34.62 -11.79 10.60
C ILE A 398 35.33 -12.42 11.79
N THR A 399 36.61 -12.08 11.96
CA THR A 399 37.44 -12.61 13.04
C THR A 399 38.17 -11.50 13.76
N PHE A 400 38.50 -11.75 15.03
CA PHE A 400 39.17 -10.78 15.90
C PHE A 400 40.44 -11.37 16.46
N ASP A 401 41.56 -10.68 16.30
CA ASP A 401 42.86 -11.08 16.85
C ASP A 401 43.41 -9.98 17.75
N TRP A 402 43.90 -10.37 18.91
CA TRP A 402 44.69 -9.48 19.75
C TRP A 402 46.14 -9.48 19.28
N VAL A 403 46.75 -8.31 19.11
CA VAL A 403 48.11 -8.14 18.60
C VAL A 403 48.95 -7.31 19.59
N ASP A 404 49.98 -7.92 20.17
CA ASP A 404 51.00 -7.24 20.97
C ASP A 404 52.34 -7.26 20.23
N ALA A 405 52.70 -6.14 19.59
CA ALA A 405 53.98 -6.01 18.88
C ALA A 405 55.17 -5.68 19.81
N THR A 406 54.90 -5.32 21.07
CA THR A 406 55.91 -4.90 22.05
C THR A 406 56.30 -6.03 23.01
N ASN A 407 55.46 -7.06 23.13
CA ASN A 407 55.56 -8.13 24.13
C ASN A 407 55.57 -7.57 25.56
N PHE A 408 54.51 -6.84 25.91
CA PHE A 408 54.36 -6.27 27.24
C PHE A 408 54.40 -7.37 28.33
N PRO A 409 55.06 -7.13 29.47
CA PRO A 409 55.10 -8.10 30.56
C PRO A 409 53.74 -8.19 31.26
N ASN A 410 53.33 -9.42 31.58
CA ASN A 410 52.06 -9.71 32.27
C ASN A 410 50.83 -9.07 31.59
N MET A 411 50.88 -8.91 30.26
CA MET A 411 49.80 -8.30 29.49
C MET A 411 48.53 -9.17 29.54
N LYS A 412 47.40 -8.52 29.78
CA LYS A 412 46.09 -9.17 29.83
C LYS A 412 45.05 -8.31 29.12
N VAL A 413 44.20 -8.93 28.31
CA VAL A 413 42.91 -8.37 27.91
C VAL A 413 41.94 -8.68 29.03
N LEU A 414 41.33 -7.65 29.61
CA LEU A 414 40.46 -7.75 30.78
C LEU A 414 39.03 -8.01 30.35
N GLU A 415 38.47 -7.13 29.53
CA GLU A 415 37.12 -7.23 28.99
C GLU A 415 37.04 -6.49 27.66
N GLY A 416 36.02 -6.79 26.87
CA GLY A 416 35.76 -6.05 25.64
C GLY A 416 34.35 -6.29 25.16
N THR A 417 33.86 -5.35 24.35
CA THR A 417 32.52 -5.38 23.80
C THR A 417 32.56 -5.14 22.30
N ILE A 418 31.62 -5.76 21.60
CA ILE A 418 31.30 -5.45 20.21
C ILE A 418 29.80 -5.27 20.11
N LYS A 419 29.42 -4.25 19.35
CA LYS A 419 28.07 -4.03 18.87
C LYS A 419 28.12 -3.75 17.38
N ALA A 420 27.31 -4.45 16.59
CA ALA A 420 27.14 -4.20 15.18
C ALA A 420 25.66 -3.94 14.88
N THR A 421 25.37 -2.76 14.36
CA THR A 421 24.01 -2.33 14.02
C THR A 421 23.90 -1.99 12.56
N ILE A 422 22.78 -2.32 11.92
CA ILE A 422 22.50 -1.83 10.57
C ILE A 422 22.47 -0.29 10.62
N SER A 423 23.10 0.35 9.64
CA SER A 423 23.10 1.81 9.53
C SER A 423 21.67 2.35 9.55
N LYS A 424 21.31 3.09 10.60
CA LYS A 424 19.98 3.71 10.70
C LYS A 424 19.87 4.89 9.73
N GLY A 425 18.76 4.95 9.00
CA GLY A 425 18.41 6.05 8.12
C GLY A 425 16.89 6.17 8.00
N GLU A 426 16.42 7.18 7.27
CA GLU A 426 14.99 7.35 7.00
C GLU A 426 14.44 6.26 6.05
N ASN A 427 15.31 5.62 5.28
CA ASN A 427 14.98 4.58 4.32
C ASN A 427 15.45 3.20 4.79
N VAL A 428 14.79 2.15 4.29
CA VAL A 428 15.17 0.75 4.47
C VAL A 428 16.59 0.56 3.93
N PRO A 429 17.57 0.23 4.79
CA PRO A 429 18.94 -0.03 4.39
C PRO A 429 19.09 -1.44 3.81
N ASP A 430 20.16 -1.66 3.06
CA ASP A 430 20.52 -3.00 2.59
C ASP A 430 20.78 -3.96 3.76
N GLY A 431 20.24 -5.17 3.65
CA GLY A 431 20.23 -6.19 4.71
C GLY A 431 19.18 -5.97 5.79
N GLY A 432 18.43 -4.86 5.72
CA GLY A 432 17.27 -4.57 6.58
C GLY A 432 16.00 -5.26 6.09
N PHE A 433 14.97 -5.23 6.93
CA PHE A 433 13.63 -5.68 6.54
C PHE A 433 12.79 -4.53 5.98
N PHE A 434 12.12 -4.77 4.87
CA PHE A 434 11.20 -3.85 4.22
C PHE A 434 9.80 -3.98 4.86
N PRO A 435 9.33 -2.98 5.62
CA PRO A 435 8.01 -3.05 6.26
C PRO A 435 6.91 -2.90 5.20
N ILE A 436 6.03 -3.89 5.08
CA ILE A 436 5.08 -3.97 3.96
C ILE A 436 3.98 -2.92 4.07
N ALA A 437 3.18 -2.96 5.14
CA ALA A 437 2.02 -2.08 5.27
C ALA A 437 2.40 -0.59 5.37
N TYR A 438 3.51 -0.29 6.05
CA TYR A 438 4.00 1.08 6.23
C TYR A 438 4.42 1.76 4.91
N ASN A 439 4.84 0.96 3.92
CA ASN A 439 5.29 1.45 2.62
C ASN A 439 4.24 1.34 1.51
N LEU A 440 3.00 0.98 1.85
CA LEU A 440 1.88 1.08 0.91
C LEU A 440 1.70 2.53 0.41
N PRO A 441 1.01 2.73 -0.72
CA PRO A 441 0.68 4.05 -1.23
C PRO A 441 -0.14 4.88 -0.24
N LYS A 442 0.07 6.20 -0.21
CA LYS A 442 -0.77 7.12 0.59
C LYS A 442 -2.08 7.44 -0.14
N ILE A 443 -2.89 6.41 -0.34
CA ILE A 443 -4.18 6.45 -1.05
C ILE A 443 -5.28 6.12 -0.04
N LYS A 444 -6.40 6.85 -0.04
CA LYS A 444 -7.54 6.52 0.84
C LYS A 444 -8.10 5.16 0.47
N VAL A 445 -8.48 4.36 1.48
CA VAL A 445 -9.11 3.03 1.27
C VAL A 445 -10.31 3.13 0.32
N ILE A 446 -11.14 4.16 0.48
CA ILE A 446 -12.32 4.35 -0.38
C ILE A 446 -11.94 4.63 -1.85
N ASP A 447 -10.87 5.39 -2.08
CA ASP A 447 -10.41 5.69 -3.45
C ASP A 447 -9.72 4.47 -4.06
N PHE A 448 -9.07 3.64 -3.25
CA PHE A 448 -8.56 2.35 -3.71
C PHE A 448 -9.70 1.41 -4.15
N VAL A 449 -10.76 1.28 -3.36
CA VAL A 449 -11.91 0.44 -3.72
C VAL A 449 -12.65 0.98 -4.95
N LYS A 450 -12.81 2.30 -5.07
CA LYS A 450 -13.36 2.94 -6.29
C LYS A 450 -12.57 2.58 -7.54
N PHE A 451 -11.25 2.64 -7.43
CA PHE A 451 -10.37 2.22 -8.52
C PHE A 451 -10.65 0.77 -8.93
N LEU A 452 -10.74 -0.14 -7.95
CA LEU A 452 -11.08 -1.55 -8.22
C LEU A 452 -12.47 -1.69 -8.86
N THR A 453 -13.48 -0.93 -8.43
CA THR A 453 -14.81 -0.97 -9.05
C THR A 453 -14.82 -0.47 -10.47
N ALA A 454 -14.05 0.60 -10.76
CA ALA A 454 -13.98 1.17 -12.09
C ALA A 454 -13.33 0.20 -13.09
N ILE A 455 -12.17 -0.38 -12.74
CA ILE A 455 -11.46 -1.29 -13.66
C ILE A 455 -12.15 -2.67 -13.80
N THR A 456 -13.02 -3.02 -12.85
CA THR A 456 -13.81 -4.27 -12.91
C THR A 456 -15.22 -4.06 -13.43
N GLY A 457 -15.66 -2.83 -13.72
CA GLY A 457 -17.03 -2.55 -14.14
C GLY A 457 -18.05 -3.06 -13.12
N SER A 458 -17.79 -2.85 -11.84
CA SER A 458 -18.65 -3.31 -10.74
C SER A 458 -19.30 -2.15 -10.00
N PHE A 459 -20.44 -2.40 -9.36
CA PHE A 459 -21.11 -1.46 -8.47
C PHE A 459 -21.51 -2.14 -7.16
N PRO A 460 -21.52 -1.39 -6.04
CA PRO A 460 -21.90 -1.91 -4.74
C PRO A 460 -23.41 -2.12 -4.66
N LEU A 461 -23.85 -3.28 -4.18
CA LEU A 461 -25.25 -3.55 -3.90
C LEU A 461 -25.68 -2.84 -2.60
N GLN A 462 -26.97 -2.59 -2.46
CA GLN A 462 -27.56 -2.19 -1.19
C GLN A 462 -27.15 -3.15 -0.07
N ILE A 463 -26.59 -2.61 1.02
CA ILE A 463 -25.91 -3.43 2.00
C ILE A 463 -26.92 -4.07 2.96
N THR A 464 -27.10 -5.37 2.85
CA THR A 464 -28.05 -6.14 3.67
C THR A 464 -27.42 -6.84 4.86
N GLU A 465 -26.07 -6.89 4.92
CA GLU A 465 -25.30 -7.60 5.92
C GLU A 465 -24.30 -6.63 6.59
N ASP A 466 -24.29 -6.59 7.92
CA ASP A 466 -23.35 -5.75 8.67
C ASP A 466 -21.90 -6.14 8.35
N GLY A 467 -21.07 -5.17 8.00
CA GLY A 467 -19.67 -5.40 7.69
C GLY A 467 -19.37 -5.84 6.26
N ILE A 468 -20.36 -6.15 5.40
CA ILE A 468 -20.11 -6.70 4.06
C ILE A 468 -20.66 -5.77 2.97
N VAL A 469 -19.81 -5.38 2.02
CA VAL A 469 -20.20 -4.65 0.81
C VAL A 469 -20.07 -5.61 -0.37
N ARG A 470 -21.19 -6.06 -0.93
CA ARG A 470 -21.20 -6.94 -2.12
C ARG A 470 -21.13 -6.09 -3.37
N LEU A 471 -20.27 -6.43 -4.32
CA LEU A 471 -20.10 -5.71 -5.58
C LEU A 471 -20.47 -6.61 -6.76
N ALA A 472 -21.43 -6.16 -7.55
CA ALA A 472 -21.93 -6.87 -8.72
C ALA A 472 -21.44 -6.22 -10.02
N PRO A 473 -21.23 -6.99 -11.10
CA PRO A 473 -20.92 -6.43 -12.41
C PRO A 473 -22.06 -5.55 -12.91
N LEU A 474 -21.75 -4.43 -13.57
CA LEU A 474 -22.75 -3.54 -14.17
C LEU A 474 -23.64 -4.30 -15.16
N SER A 475 -23.05 -5.13 -16.02
CA SER A 475 -23.76 -5.94 -17.01
C SER A 475 -24.80 -6.91 -16.43
N LYS A 476 -24.79 -7.18 -15.12
CA LYS A 476 -25.66 -8.17 -14.47
C LYS A 476 -27.14 -7.91 -14.73
N ILE A 477 -27.59 -6.66 -14.69
CA ILE A 477 -29.03 -6.35 -14.90
C ILE A 477 -29.50 -6.63 -16.33
N TRP A 478 -28.64 -6.41 -17.33
CA TRP A 478 -28.95 -6.74 -18.73
C TRP A 478 -28.94 -8.25 -18.97
N LYS A 479 -28.02 -8.99 -18.35
CA LYS A 479 -27.92 -10.46 -18.46
C LYS A 479 -29.11 -11.19 -17.84
N ARG A 480 -29.83 -10.58 -16.89
CA ARG A 480 -30.98 -11.16 -16.20
C ARG A 480 -32.33 -10.80 -16.83
N ARG A 481 -32.37 -10.48 -18.13
CA ARG A 481 -33.61 -10.16 -18.86
C ARG A 481 -34.68 -11.25 -18.72
N ASP A 482 -34.29 -12.52 -18.79
CA ASP A 482 -35.23 -13.65 -18.74
C ASP A 482 -35.79 -13.88 -17.33
N GLU A 483 -35.17 -13.28 -16.31
CA GLU A 483 -35.62 -13.28 -14.93
C GLU A 483 -36.46 -12.03 -14.60
N ALA A 484 -36.79 -11.21 -15.60
CA ALA A 484 -37.49 -9.94 -15.39
C ALA A 484 -38.82 -10.14 -14.64
N ILE A 485 -39.06 -9.27 -13.66
CA ILE A 485 -40.30 -9.30 -12.89
C ILE A 485 -41.34 -8.45 -13.63
N ASP A 486 -42.47 -9.06 -13.97
CA ASP A 486 -43.57 -8.35 -14.63
C ASP A 486 -44.35 -7.49 -13.62
N TRP A 487 -44.30 -6.16 -13.80
CA TRP A 487 -45.07 -5.20 -13.01
C TRP A 487 -46.24 -4.57 -13.78
N THR A 488 -46.56 -5.09 -14.98
CA THR A 488 -47.63 -4.57 -15.85
C THR A 488 -48.93 -4.33 -15.10
N ASN A 489 -49.41 -5.33 -14.35
CA ASN A 489 -50.70 -5.26 -13.64
C ASN A 489 -50.65 -4.46 -12.33
N LYS A 490 -49.49 -3.90 -11.98
CA LYS A 490 -49.28 -3.13 -10.75
C LYS A 490 -49.25 -1.63 -10.98
N ILE A 491 -49.11 -1.18 -12.23
CA ILE A 491 -49.11 0.25 -12.55
C ILE A 491 -50.49 0.84 -12.29
N ILE A 492 -50.51 1.96 -11.57
CA ILE A 492 -51.69 2.81 -11.43
C ILE A 492 -51.61 3.85 -12.53
N ALA A 493 -52.30 3.58 -13.64
CA ALA A 493 -52.24 4.44 -14.82
C ALA A 493 -52.70 5.87 -14.49
N PRO A 494 -51.90 6.91 -14.82
CA PRO A 494 -52.27 8.29 -14.55
C PRO A 494 -53.39 8.79 -15.47
N THR A 495 -53.50 8.21 -16.66
CA THR A 495 -54.50 8.56 -17.69
C THR A 495 -54.95 7.31 -18.44
N SER A 496 -55.99 7.44 -19.26
CA SER A 496 -56.42 6.38 -20.19
C SER A 496 -55.45 6.13 -21.34
N GLU A 497 -54.45 7.01 -21.52
CA GLU A 497 -53.38 6.82 -22.50
C GLU A 497 -52.24 6.05 -21.82
N ASN A 498 -51.66 5.06 -22.53
CA ASN A 498 -50.49 4.31 -22.07
C ASN A 498 -49.21 5.18 -22.14
N LYS A 499 -49.18 6.24 -21.35
CA LYS A 499 -48.05 7.18 -21.24
C LYS A 499 -47.59 7.27 -19.78
N PRO A 500 -46.28 7.44 -19.54
CA PRO A 500 -45.76 7.52 -18.19
C PRO A 500 -46.17 8.78 -17.46
N SER A 501 -46.24 8.70 -16.14
CA SER A 501 -46.58 9.85 -15.29
C SER A 501 -45.56 10.98 -15.41
N GLU A 502 -44.28 10.64 -15.55
CA GLU A 502 -43.18 11.55 -15.87
C GLU A 502 -42.19 10.85 -16.81
N LEU A 503 -41.59 11.60 -17.76
CA LEU A 503 -40.57 11.11 -18.67
C LEU A 503 -39.44 12.13 -18.79
N ASN A 504 -38.22 11.70 -18.48
CA ASN A 504 -36.99 12.49 -18.58
C ASN A 504 -35.99 11.81 -19.54
N TYR A 505 -35.20 12.63 -20.23
CA TYR A 505 -34.22 12.24 -21.25
C TYR A 505 -32.76 12.43 -20.81
N LYS A 506 -32.53 12.56 -19.49
CA LYS A 506 -31.20 12.70 -18.90
C LYS A 506 -31.09 11.77 -17.70
N VAL A 507 -29.94 11.11 -17.59
CA VAL A 507 -29.49 10.51 -16.33
C VAL A 507 -28.58 11.53 -15.67
N GLU A 508 -28.86 11.86 -14.42
CA GLU A 508 -28.04 12.82 -13.68
C GLU A 508 -26.56 12.41 -13.69
N ASN A 509 -25.69 13.40 -13.66
CA ASN A 509 -24.25 13.25 -13.52
C ASN A 509 -23.46 12.72 -14.71
N TYR A 510 -24.01 12.61 -15.92
CA TYR A 510 -23.25 12.30 -17.14
C TYR A 510 -23.12 13.51 -18.08
N GLY A 511 -21.97 13.62 -18.74
CA GLY A 511 -21.69 14.54 -19.83
C GLY A 511 -21.69 13.84 -21.21
N GLN A 512 -21.35 14.57 -22.27
CA GLN A 512 -21.12 14.00 -23.60
C GLN A 512 -19.81 13.20 -23.62
N HIS A 513 -18.75 13.76 -23.05
CA HIS A 513 -17.48 13.07 -22.80
C HIS A 513 -17.31 12.81 -21.31
N ASN A 514 -17.31 11.54 -20.91
CA ASN A 514 -17.19 11.12 -19.52
C ASN A 514 -15.79 10.51 -19.31
N ARG A 515 -14.87 11.33 -18.81
CA ARG A 515 -13.43 11.02 -18.74
C ARG A 515 -13.07 10.23 -17.49
N TYR A 516 -12.37 9.13 -17.71
CA TYR A 516 -11.69 8.34 -16.68
C TYR A 516 -10.19 8.49 -16.90
N LYS A 517 -9.51 9.17 -15.97
CA LYS A 517 -8.13 9.63 -16.17
C LYS A 517 -7.18 8.96 -15.21
N TRP A 518 -6.05 8.49 -15.71
CA TRP A 518 -4.94 8.11 -14.84
C TRP A 518 -4.28 9.37 -14.27
N LYS A 519 -3.69 9.23 -13.08
CA LYS A 519 -2.93 10.31 -12.48
C LYS A 519 -1.74 10.66 -13.40
N ALA A 520 -1.60 11.93 -13.75
CA ALA A 520 -0.53 12.36 -14.65
C ALA A 520 0.86 12.13 -14.04
N ASP A 521 1.80 11.62 -14.81
CA ASP A 521 3.19 11.37 -14.41
C ASP A 521 4.09 11.52 -15.65
N ASP A 522 5.19 12.24 -15.51
CA ASP A 522 6.09 12.61 -16.62
C ASP A 522 6.86 11.43 -17.19
N THR A 523 6.91 10.30 -16.47
CA THR A 523 7.55 9.08 -16.95
C THR A 523 6.65 8.21 -17.83
N VAL A 524 5.39 8.61 -18.05
CA VAL A 524 4.40 7.87 -18.83
C VAL A 524 4.20 8.52 -20.19
N LYS A 525 4.41 7.75 -21.26
CA LYS A 525 4.27 8.21 -22.66
C LYS A 525 3.00 7.68 -23.31
N GLY A 526 2.55 6.50 -22.90
CA GLY A 526 1.32 5.91 -23.43
C GLY A 526 0.06 6.64 -23.00
N HIS A 527 -1.02 6.40 -23.75
CA HIS A 527 -2.36 6.92 -23.46
C HIS A 527 -3.25 5.78 -22.96
N TYR A 528 -3.63 5.84 -21.68
CA TYR A 528 -4.39 4.79 -21.01
C TYR A 528 -5.72 5.28 -20.42
N ASP A 529 -6.01 6.57 -20.57
CA ASP A 529 -7.28 7.19 -20.18
C ASP A 529 -8.44 6.62 -21.00
N GLY A 530 -9.65 6.71 -20.46
CA GLY A 530 -10.89 6.26 -21.09
C GLY A 530 -11.89 7.40 -21.26
N ASP A 531 -12.69 7.33 -22.31
CA ASP A 531 -13.77 8.27 -22.61
C ASP A 531 -15.07 7.51 -22.93
N LEU A 532 -16.02 7.55 -21.99
CA LEU A 532 -17.37 7.01 -22.20
C LEU A 532 -18.21 8.09 -22.90
N LYS A 533 -18.40 7.93 -24.21
CA LYS A 533 -19.09 8.92 -25.04
C LYS A 533 -20.60 8.71 -25.06
N ILE A 534 -21.35 9.80 -24.90
CA ILE A 534 -22.81 9.83 -24.98
C ILE A 534 -23.21 10.87 -26.03
N ASN A 535 -23.90 10.42 -27.07
CA ASN A 535 -24.38 11.27 -28.15
C ASN A 535 -25.66 12.01 -27.74
N ASN A 536 -25.52 12.98 -26.84
CA ASN A 536 -26.61 13.81 -26.36
C ASN A 536 -26.14 15.26 -26.16
N GLU A 537 -26.41 16.10 -27.16
CA GLU A 537 -26.00 17.52 -27.18
C GLU A 537 -26.59 18.36 -26.03
N THR A 538 -27.58 17.83 -25.30
CA THR A 538 -28.19 18.50 -24.15
C THR A 538 -27.44 18.29 -22.83
N LEU A 539 -26.39 17.45 -22.81
CA LEU A 539 -25.51 17.23 -21.66
C LEU A 539 -24.30 18.17 -21.69
N ASP A 540 -23.68 18.36 -20.52
CA ASP A 540 -22.41 19.08 -20.41
C ASP A 540 -21.35 18.46 -21.33
N VAL A 541 -20.53 19.27 -22.01
CA VAL A 541 -19.59 18.82 -23.05
C VAL A 541 -18.60 17.78 -22.51
N GLU A 542 -17.98 18.07 -21.37
CA GLU A 542 -16.99 17.18 -20.77
C GLU A 542 -17.21 17.11 -19.26
N LYS A 543 -17.08 15.90 -18.72
CA LYS A 543 -17.11 15.64 -17.28
C LYS A 543 -16.02 14.63 -16.92
N VAL A 544 -15.22 14.97 -15.91
CA VAL A 544 -14.29 14.01 -15.31
C VAL A 544 -15.08 13.15 -14.33
N MET A 545 -15.28 11.88 -14.70
CA MET A 545 -15.98 10.92 -13.84
C MET A 545 -15.09 10.48 -12.70
N TYR A 546 -13.84 10.18 -13.00
CA TYR A 546 -12.88 9.77 -11.99
C TYR A 546 -11.44 9.98 -12.43
N GLU A 547 -10.62 10.58 -11.56
CA GLU A 547 -9.17 10.57 -11.67
C GLU A 547 -8.62 9.49 -10.73
N PHE A 548 -7.97 8.47 -11.30
CA PHE A 548 -7.45 7.34 -10.55
C PHE A 548 -6.33 7.78 -9.60
N PRO A 549 -6.20 7.15 -8.43
CA PRO A 549 -5.17 7.52 -7.45
C PRO A 549 -3.77 7.05 -7.87
N PHE A 550 -3.70 6.19 -8.89
CA PHE A 550 -2.48 5.67 -9.50
C PHE A 550 -2.18 6.34 -10.83
N ALA A 551 -0.91 6.43 -11.16
CA ALA A 551 -0.47 6.71 -12.52
C ALA A 551 -0.39 5.40 -13.33
N ALA A 552 -0.63 5.49 -14.63
CA ALA A 552 -0.39 4.38 -15.56
C ALA A 552 1.12 4.13 -15.73
N THR A 553 1.49 3.11 -16.50
CA THR A 553 2.89 2.96 -16.91
C THR A 553 3.05 2.21 -18.23
N ASP A 554 4.17 2.46 -18.91
CA ASP A 554 4.52 1.80 -20.15
C ASP A 554 5.18 0.44 -19.86
N GLY A 555 4.41 -0.63 -20.07
CA GLY A 555 4.86 -2.00 -19.88
C GLY A 555 5.21 -2.31 -18.43
N ASN A 556 6.47 -2.64 -18.15
CA ASN A 556 6.95 -3.00 -16.80
C ASN A 556 7.73 -1.86 -16.12
N SER A 557 7.61 -0.62 -16.59
CA SER A 557 8.36 0.51 -16.04
C SER A 557 7.79 0.98 -14.69
N VAL A 558 8.60 1.01 -13.63
CA VAL A 558 8.27 1.64 -12.35
C VAL A 558 9.49 2.45 -11.90
N PRO A 559 9.77 3.59 -12.55
CA PRO A 559 11.02 4.31 -12.33
C PRO A 559 11.14 4.84 -10.90
N MET A 560 12.19 4.44 -10.21
CA MET A 560 12.54 4.84 -8.84
C MET A 560 13.94 5.42 -8.72
N TYR A 561 14.84 5.03 -9.62
CA TYR A 561 16.26 5.35 -9.53
C TYR A 561 16.79 5.96 -10.82
N LYS A 562 17.64 6.98 -10.71
CA LYS A 562 18.41 7.52 -11.83
C LYS A 562 19.85 7.04 -11.77
N VAL A 563 20.41 6.67 -12.92
CA VAL A 563 21.84 6.41 -13.04
C VAL A 563 22.54 7.74 -13.29
N GLU A 564 23.42 8.16 -12.38
CA GLU A 564 24.32 9.29 -12.61
C GLU A 564 25.61 8.74 -13.23
N PHE A 565 25.83 9.04 -14.52
CA PHE A 565 27.14 8.82 -15.15
C PHE A 565 28.03 10.01 -14.80
N ASP A 566 29.25 9.73 -14.34
CA ASP A 566 30.23 10.80 -14.16
C ASP A 566 30.54 11.40 -15.55
N LYS A 567 30.39 12.71 -15.69
CA LYS A 567 30.70 13.40 -16.94
C LYS A 567 32.22 13.49 -17.04
N SER A 568 32.89 12.41 -17.42
CA SER A 568 34.26 12.51 -17.91
C SER A 568 34.21 13.34 -19.21
N THR A 569 34.74 14.56 -19.08
CA THR A 569 35.21 15.46 -20.15
C THR A 569 34.81 15.07 -21.58
N LYS A 570 33.58 15.44 -21.99
CA LYS A 570 33.30 15.73 -23.41
C LYS A 570 34.02 17.03 -23.77
N ASP A 571 35.35 17.00 -23.83
CA ASP A 571 36.09 17.99 -24.60
C ASP A 571 35.84 17.66 -26.08
N GLY A 572 35.05 18.52 -26.71
CA GLY A 572 34.81 18.45 -28.13
C GLY A 572 36.12 18.58 -28.89
N SER A 573 36.48 17.55 -29.63
CA SER A 573 37.29 17.74 -30.83
C SER A 573 36.83 16.81 -31.95
N ALA A 574 36.59 17.47 -33.06
CA ALA A 574 36.21 16.96 -34.36
C ALA A 574 37.26 15.99 -34.94
N PHE A 575 36.76 15.07 -35.78
CA PHE A 575 37.43 14.47 -36.94
C PHE A 575 38.93 14.14 -36.82
N GLY A 576 39.27 12.86 -36.64
CA GLY A 576 40.65 12.40 -36.78
C GLY A 576 40.83 10.91 -36.53
N ASP A 577 40.83 10.14 -37.61
CA ASP A 577 41.24 8.74 -37.73
C ASP A 577 42.60 8.46 -37.06
N LYS A 578 42.67 7.59 -36.04
CA LYS A 578 43.79 6.66 -35.75
C LYS A 578 43.36 5.51 -34.82
N ARG A 579 43.49 4.28 -35.31
CA ARG A 579 43.63 3.06 -34.49
C ARG A 579 44.89 3.17 -33.62
N GLY A 580 44.75 2.98 -32.31
CA GLY A 580 45.86 2.95 -31.37
C GLY A 580 45.46 2.43 -29.99
N GLU A 581 45.92 1.20 -29.71
CA GLU A 581 46.25 0.58 -28.41
C GLU A 581 45.60 1.08 -27.11
N GLY A 582 44.77 0.19 -26.53
CA GLY A 582 44.94 -0.30 -25.16
C GLY A 582 45.09 0.73 -24.03
N LYS A 583 44.05 1.50 -23.75
CA LYS A 583 43.80 1.94 -22.37
C LYS A 583 42.90 0.92 -21.70
N LYS A 584 43.41 0.28 -20.65
CA LYS A 584 42.57 -0.39 -19.66
C LYS A 584 41.74 0.70 -19.01
N ASP A 585 40.46 0.76 -19.37
CA ASP A 585 39.48 1.56 -18.66
C ASP A 585 39.43 1.03 -17.22
N GLU A 586 40.13 1.70 -16.32
CA GLU A 586 39.78 1.64 -14.89
C GLU A 586 38.34 2.13 -14.82
N ILE A 587 37.43 1.21 -14.49
CA ILE A 587 36.02 1.49 -14.26
C ILE A 587 35.96 2.46 -13.08
N GLU A 588 35.88 3.76 -13.38
CA GLU A 588 35.65 4.81 -12.40
C GLU A 588 34.34 4.49 -11.66
N LYS A 589 34.41 4.54 -10.32
CA LYS A 589 33.32 4.20 -9.41
C LYS A 589 32.08 5.01 -9.76
N THR A 590 31.08 4.37 -10.36
CA THR A 590 29.73 4.94 -10.53
C THR A 590 29.21 5.37 -9.16
N LYS A 591 28.85 6.66 -9.05
CA LYS A 591 28.18 7.22 -7.87
C LYS A 591 26.89 6.46 -7.57
N GLU A 592 26.54 6.32 -6.29
CA GLU A 592 25.29 5.64 -5.89
C GLU A 592 24.07 6.24 -6.62
N PRO A 593 23.18 5.41 -7.19
CA PRO A 593 21.98 5.88 -7.88
C PRO A 593 21.11 6.80 -7.02
N SER A 594 20.69 7.93 -7.59
CA SER A 594 19.82 8.87 -6.89
C SER A 594 18.35 8.42 -6.93
N TYR A 595 17.66 8.58 -5.82
CA TYR A 595 16.25 8.20 -5.67
C TYR A 595 15.34 9.29 -6.23
N ALA A 596 14.60 8.98 -7.31
CA ALA A 596 13.72 9.89 -8.03
C ALA A 596 12.45 9.16 -8.47
N ALA A 597 11.65 8.79 -7.47
CA ALA A 597 10.47 7.95 -7.65
C ALA A 597 9.35 8.60 -8.46
N CYS A 598 8.79 7.81 -9.37
CA CYS A 598 7.51 8.06 -10.00
C CYS A 598 6.35 8.00 -8.98
N LYS A 599 5.17 8.45 -9.38
CA LYS A 599 3.93 8.32 -8.61
C LYS A 599 3.53 6.85 -8.39
N ASP A 600 2.62 6.60 -7.45
CA ASP A 600 2.16 5.24 -7.15
C ASP A 600 1.63 4.51 -8.40
N ARG A 601 2.00 3.23 -8.56
CA ARG A 601 1.62 2.36 -9.69
C ARG A 601 0.84 1.13 -9.20
N ILE A 602 0.03 0.58 -10.09
CA ILE A 602 -0.64 -0.72 -9.93
C ILE A 602 -0.50 -1.49 -11.24
N LEU A 603 -0.11 -2.76 -11.17
CA LEU A 603 0.21 -3.60 -12.33
C LEU A 603 -0.49 -4.96 -12.22
N ARG A 604 -0.49 -5.73 -13.31
CA ARG A 604 -0.89 -7.14 -13.31
C ARG A 604 0.32 -8.07 -13.22
N LEU A 605 0.12 -9.18 -12.52
CA LEU A 605 1.07 -10.25 -12.36
C LEU A 605 0.95 -11.24 -13.52
N ARG A 606 2.07 -11.63 -14.12
CA ARG A 606 2.15 -12.67 -15.15
C ARG A 606 3.43 -13.49 -15.03
N ALA A 607 3.46 -14.65 -15.65
CA ALA A 607 4.70 -15.38 -15.90
C ALA A 607 5.48 -14.71 -17.04
N ASP A 608 6.79 -14.56 -16.89
CA ASP A 608 7.67 -14.22 -18.00
C ASP A 608 8.09 -15.47 -18.81
N GLY A 609 9.00 -15.28 -19.77
CA GLY A 609 9.49 -16.36 -20.62
C GLY A 609 10.24 -17.49 -19.89
N GLU A 610 10.64 -17.27 -18.63
CA GLU A 610 11.35 -18.24 -17.78
C GLU A 610 10.46 -18.78 -16.65
N GLY A 611 9.18 -18.40 -16.62
CA GLY A 611 8.24 -18.79 -15.57
C GLY A 611 8.42 -18.01 -14.26
N LEU A 612 9.18 -16.92 -14.25
CA LEU A 612 9.32 -16.03 -13.11
C LEU A 612 8.15 -15.06 -13.04
N ALA A 613 7.87 -14.59 -11.82
CA ALA A 613 6.83 -13.60 -11.55
C ALA A 613 7.26 -12.25 -12.10
N ALA A 614 6.49 -11.68 -13.03
CA ALA A 614 6.71 -10.36 -13.60
C ALA A 614 5.50 -9.45 -13.37
N ALA A 615 5.75 -8.20 -13.04
CA ALA A 615 4.73 -7.16 -12.95
C ALA A 615 4.69 -6.36 -14.26
N TYR A 616 3.51 -6.24 -14.87
CA TYR A 616 3.32 -5.59 -16.16
C TYR A 616 2.02 -4.80 -16.19
N PHE A 617 2.03 -3.65 -16.85
CA PHE A 617 0.88 -2.77 -16.99
C PHE A 617 0.22 -2.97 -18.35
N ASP A 618 -1.05 -3.35 -18.28
CA ASP A 618 -1.95 -3.60 -19.41
C ASP A 618 -3.39 -3.29 -18.99
N ILE A 619 -3.55 -2.26 -18.15
CA ILE A 619 -4.83 -1.76 -17.68
C ILE A 619 -5.19 -0.52 -18.52
N ASN A 620 -5.70 -0.74 -19.73
CA ASN A 620 -6.20 0.34 -20.57
C ASN A 620 -7.65 0.65 -20.23
N MET A 621 -7.95 1.90 -19.84
CA MET A 621 -9.29 2.24 -19.39
C MET A 621 -10.30 2.31 -20.55
N GLN A 622 -9.88 2.70 -21.76
CA GLN A 622 -10.78 2.65 -22.92
C GLN A 622 -11.24 1.22 -23.21
N ASP A 623 -10.32 0.25 -23.22
CA ASP A 623 -10.65 -1.17 -23.43
C ASP A 623 -11.64 -1.67 -22.35
N ILE A 624 -11.46 -1.24 -21.10
CA ILE A 624 -12.36 -1.59 -19.99
C ILE A 624 -13.75 -0.96 -20.19
N LEU A 625 -13.84 0.29 -20.65
CA LEU A 625 -15.12 0.92 -20.95
C LEU A 625 -15.84 0.20 -22.09
N ASP A 626 -15.11 -0.12 -23.15
CA ASP A 626 -15.66 -0.76 -24.35
C ASP A 626 -16.15 -2.20 -24.06
N ASP A 627 -15.51 -2.90 -23.12
CA ASP A 627 -15.93 -4.26 -22.72
C ASP A 627 -16.98 -4.24 -21.59
N LYS A 628 -16.65 -3.62 -20.46
CA LYS A 628 -17.42 -3.76 -19.21
C LYS A 628 -18.53 -2.72 -19.04
N TYR A 629 -18.45 -1.59 -19.74
CA TYR A 629 -19.44 -0.51 -19.67
C TYR A 629 -20.31 -0.41 -20.93
N LYS A 630 -20.15 -1.30 -21.92
CA LYS A 630 -20.88 -1.24 -23.19
C LYS A 630 -22.41 -1.14 -23.04
N ASP A 631 -23.01 -1.89 -22.12
CA ASP A 631 -24.45 -1.90 -21.93
C ASP A 631 -24.95 -0.61 -21.27
N VAL A 632 -24.12 -0.04 -20.37
CA VAL A 632 -24.32 1.29 -19.79
C VAL A 632 -24.24 2.33 -20.92
N ALA A 633 -23.17 2.31 -21.71
CA ALA A 633 -22.96 3.23 -22.83
C ALA A 633 -24.13 3.22 -23.81
N ARG A 634 -24.59 2.02 -24.19
CA ARG A 634 -25.73 1.80 -25.10
C ARG A 634 -27.02 2.39 -24.53
N THR A 635 -27.31 2.08 -23.27
CA THR A 635 -28.51 2.57 -22.58
C THR A 635 -28.51 4.09 -22.43
N LEU A 636 -27.34 4.68 -22.16
CA LEU A 636 -27.20 6.12 -21.99
C LEU A 636 -27.21 6.91 -23.31
N GLN A 637 -27.12 6.28 -24.49
CA GLN A 637 -27.24 7.01 -25.77
C GLN A 637 -28.61 7.65 -25.95
N GLN A 638 -29.67 6.98 -25.48
CA GLN A 638 -31.06 7.43 -25.61
C GLN A 638 -31.81 7.15 -24.31
N PRO A 639 -31.41 7.78 -23.19
CA PRO A 639 -31.94 7.41 -21.90
C PRO A 639 -33.41 7.84 -21.81
N LYS A 640 -34.26 6.93 -21.35
CA LYS A 640 -35.64 7.24 -20.98
C LYS A 640 -35.83 6.87 -19.52
N VAL A 641 -35.92 7.89 -18.68
CA VAL A 641 -36.18 7.74 -17.26
C VAL A 641 -37.65 8.05 -17.03
N ILE A 642 -38.41 7.09 -16.53
CA ILE A 642 -39.83 7.25 -16.21
C ILE A 642 -40.05 7.26 -14.71
N LYS A 643 -41.13 7.92 -14.29
CA LYS A 643 -41.65 7.82 -12.93
C LYS A 643 -43.07 7.28 -12.96
N GLU A 644 -43.38 6.31 -12.11
CA GLU A 644 -44.70 5.69 -12.04
C GLU A 644 -45.19 5.43 -10.62
N LYS A 645 -46.52 5.35 -10.47
CA LYS A 645 -47.16 4.85 -9.25
C LYS A 645 -47.43 3.36 -9.39
N ILE A 646 -46.90 2.57 -8.46
CA ILE A 646 -46.94 1.10 -8.50
C ILE A 646 -47.53 0.56 -7.21
N LEU A 647 -48.48 -0.36 -7.33
CA LEU A 647 -48.97 -1.16 -6.21
C LEU A 647 -47.86 -2.12 -5.76
N MET A 648 -47.34 -1.91 -4.54
CA MET A 648 -46.18 -2.63 -4.04
C MET A 648 -46.43 -3.15 -2.63
N ARG A 649 -46.27 -4.47 -2.44
CA ARG A 649 -46.40 -5.10 -1.13
C ARG A 649 -45.11 -4.96 -0.32
N ASP A 650 -45.24 -4.96 1.00
CA ASP A 650 -44.09 -4.83 1.91
C ASP A 650 -43.06 -5.95 1.75
N ILE A 651 -43.50 -7.17 1.47
CA ILE A 651 -42.62 -8.30 1.18
C ILE A 651 -41.84 -8.14 -0.14
N GLU A 652 -42.43 -7.44 -1.12
CA GLU A 652 -41.78 -7.18 -2.40
C GLU A 652 -40.75 -6.06 -2.26
N LEU A 653 -41.08 -5.04 -1.45
CA LEU A 653 -40.15 -3.98 -1.10
C LEU A 653 -38.94 -4.51 -0.33
N LEU A 654 -39.17 -5.42 0.63
CA LEU A 654 -38.10 -6.05 1.42
C LEU A 654 -37.17 -6.93 0.57
N ASN A 655 -37.72 -7.62 -0.43
CA ASN A 655 -36.99 -8.55 -1.30
C ASN A 655 -36.59 -7.94 -2.64
N PHE A 656 -36.63 -6.60 -2.76
CA PHE A 656 -36.27 -5.93 -4.00
C PHE A 656 -34.80 -6.17 -4.34
N ASP A 657 -34.54 -6.72 -5.52
CA ASP A 657 -33.21 -6.97 -6.06
C ASP A 657 -32.97 -6.02 -7.24
N GLU A 658 -32.13 -5.02 -7.02
CA GLU A 658 -31.76 -4.00 -8.00
C GLU A 658 -30.95 -4.54 -9.20
N THR A 659 -30.58 -5.82 -9.18
CA THR A 659 -29.94 -6.50 -10.32
C THR A 659 -30.93 -7.24 -11.21
N ILE A 660 -32.24 -7.21 -10.91
CA ILE A 660 -33.29 -7.82 -11.73
C ILE A 660 -34.07 -6.72 -12.45
N PRO A 661 -34.20 -6.81 -13.79
CA PRO A 661 -35.01 -5.84 -14.53
C PRO A 661 -36.51 -6.03 -14.27
N VAL A 662 -37.26 -4.95 -14.45
CA VAL A 662 -38.73 -4.96 -14.40
C VAL A 662 -39.29 -4.85 -15.81
N TYR A 663 -40.29 -5.66 -16.16
CA TYR A 663 -41.00 -5.56 -17.44
C TYR A 663 -42.34 -4.83 -17.28
N LEU A 664 -42.63 -3.92 -18.21
CA LEU A 664 -43.89 -3.17 -18.29
C LEU A 664 -44.48 -3.29 -19.71
N ALA A 665 -45.60 -4.01 -19.86
CA ALA A 665 -46.22 -4.25 -21.16
C ALA A 665 -46.82 -2.98 -21.79
N GLN A 666 -47.22 -1.99 -21.00
CA GLN A 666 -47.73 -0.70 -21.47
C GLN A 666 -46.72 0.01 -22.39
N TYR A 667 -45.42 -0.23 -22.14
CA TYR A 667 -44.30 0.36 -22.88
C TYR A 667 -43.57 -0.66 -23.74
N GLY A 668 -43.90 -1.95 -23.62
CA GLY A 668 -43.19 -3.04 -24.28
C GLY A 668 -41.69 -3.07 -23.95
N ALA A 669 -41.32 -2.66 -22.74
CA ALA A 669 -39.93 -2.37 -22.39
C ALA A 669 -39.54 -2.91 -21.01
N TYR A 670 -38.24 -3.10 -20.81
CA TYR A 670 -37.65 -3.47 -19.53
C TYR A 670 -36.94 -2.27 -18.92
N PHE A 671 -36.90 -2.25 -17.58
CA PHE A 671 -36.44 -1.12 -16.82
C PHE A 671 -35.53 -1.55 -15.67
N ALA A 672 -34.50 -0.74 -15.40
CA ALA A 672 -33.77 -0.74 -14.15
C ALA A 672 -34.47 0.20 -13.17
N VAL A 673 -34.85 -0.30 -12.00
CA VAL A 673 -35.41 0.54 -10.94
C VAL A 673 -34.26 1.27 -10.24
N THR A 674 -34.28 2.61 -10.28
CA THR A 674 -33.23 3.45 -9.71
C THR A 674 -33.61 4.04 -8.35
N GLU A 675 -34.90 4.20 -8.08
CA GLU A 675 -35.44 4.73 -6.82
C GLU A 675 -36.85 4.19 -6.57
N ILE A 676 -37.17 3.81 -5.33
CA ILE A 676 -38.50 3.44 -4.86
C ILE A 676 -38.83 4.29 -3.64
N ARG A 677 -39.85 5.14 -3.77
CA ARG A 677 -40.43 5.91 -2.66
C ARG A 677 -41.74 5.27 -2.21
N SER A 678 -41.74 4.62 -1.05
CA SER A 678 -42.89 3.86 -0.56
C SER A 678 -43.47 4.47 0.71
N SER A 679 -44.78 4.76 0.70
CA SER A 679 -45.56 5.17 1.88
C SER A 679 -46.45 4.02 2.37
N SER A 680 -47.10 4.16 3.53
CA SER A 680 -47.90 3.08 4.14
C SER A 680 -49.26 2.80 3.46
N ASN A 681 -49.57 3.49 2.36
CA ASN A 681 -50.81 3.30 1.59
C ASN A 681 -50.74 2.17 0.54
N GLY A 682 -49.64 1.41 0.49
CA GLY A 682 -49.44 0.32 -0.49
C GLY A 682 -49.12 0.79 -1.91
N ILE A 683 -48.89 2.09 -2.09
CA ILE A 683 -48.49 2.70 -3.37
C ILE A 683 -47.06 3.21 -3.22
N ALA A 684 -46.20 2.82 -4.16
CA ALA A 684 -44.85 3.34 -4.29
C ALA A 684 -44.75 4.24 -5.53
N GLU A 685 -44.05 5.35 -5.42
CA GLU A 685 -43.55 6.08 -6.58
C GLU A 685 -42.18 5.49 -6.96
N VAL A 686 -42.05 5.03 -8.20
CA VAL A 686 -40.85 4.34 -8.66
C VAL A 686 -40.24 5.09 -9.84
N THR A 687 -38.96 5.40 -9.74
CA THR A 687 -38.14 5.95 -10.83
C THR A 687 -37.39 4.82 -11.51
N MET A 688 -37.43 4.77 -12.84
CA MET A 688 -36.96 3.65 -13.65
C MET A 688 -36.24 4.14 -14.90
N LEU A 689 -35.08 3.57 -15.22
CA LEU A 689 -34.35 3.78 -16.47
C LEU A 689 -34.65 2.64 -17.45
N GLN A 690 -35.13 2.97 -18.66
CA GLN A 690 -35.32 1.99 -19.72
C GLN A 690 -33.99 1.31 -20.07
N LEU A 691 -33.97 -0.02 -20.11
CA LEU A 691 -32.82 -0.80 -20.53
C LEU A 691 -32.85 -1.03 -22.05
N VAL A 692 -31.68 -0.92 -22.68
CA VAL A 692 -31.49 -1.22 -24.10
C VAL A 692 -30.68 -2.52 -24.24
N PHE A 693 -31.27 -3.49 -24.92
CA PHE A 693 -30.65 -4.80 -25.21
C PHE A 693 -30.14 -4.84 -26.65
N GLU A 694 -29.22 -5.77 -26.94
CA GLU A 694 -28.80 -6.10 -28.30
C GLU A 694 -29.85 -6.90 -29.07
#